data_AF-A0A8J4KR02-F1
#
_entry.id   AF-A0A8J4KR02-F1
#
_cell.length_a   1.000
_cell.length_b   1.000
_cell.length_c   1.000
_cell.angle_alpha   90.00
_cell.angle_beta   90.00
_cell.angle_gamma   90.00
#
_symmetry.space_group_name_H-M   'P 1'
#
loop_
_entity.id
_entity.type
_entity.pdbx_description
1 polymer ?
#
loop_
_entity_poly.entity_id
_entity_poly.type
_entity_poly.pdbx_seq_one_letter_code
_entity_poly.pdbx_strand_id
1 'polypeptide(L)'
;TGLSIKKCDFKITMNNNNHHTEEISTERLMVRRGQPFTITVSFSAPIHSYLQQLKRTLLIVQTGSHPSKADGTQTEFPISSLGDQKQWSAALEEQDPCFWTICVNTPANAPIGQYALLLHASKSYHLLGNFTLLFNPWCQDDEVFLANEAQRQEYILNQEGVIYWGTENAVLTQPWDFSQFEEDIVDICFTLLDVGERHQRDKDHTQRKNPIHICRTVAAMLNCDEFRGILTECGTGQYYNGTPPSKWLGSGPILRQWVAMQCKPVRYGQCWVLAAVMCSVLRCLGIPTRVVTGFTWAHNTNSSLSVDEYYDEDGTLLTQDKSARVWTFHVWNECWMARADLLPEYSGWQALDATCQEKSKGPSFCGPAPVQAIKEGDTEIDYDVCYFFAAINAKCQVWIQKADDTLKPALGGTKYTGNNISTKSVGSERCEDITHNYKYPEGSLQEKEVLDKAYRKIKKLETTSSRSETQSSSIPTALEEPVNLFIHLQSKSSLLLGQDILLSIAVFNHSGKEKATHLVVGAQSLHYNGVPITQLWKEEFHFILKSNEANNLQVFVPYSRYRNELGENHLLRLTAMLRDEDSFYIYFAQEEISICHPLLTIEFPENMVQYQPSTAKISLLNPLTEPLEKCVIMVAGRGLIYRQRKYRLGSVQPKSIQQLPIPFTPTQAGPRRLTAHLTCLQLQNLKSYKTIDIAAA
;
A
#
# COMPACT_ATOMS: atom_id res chain seq x y z
N THR A 1 -3.92 55.91 -22.06
CA THR A 1 -2.97 54.78 -22.11
C THR A 1 -3.61 53.59 -21.42
N GLY A 2 -3.58 52.39 -22.01
CA GLY A 2 -4.14 51.18 -21.38
C GLY A 2 -3.30 50.73 -20.18
N LEU A 3 -3.89 49.94 -19.29
CA LEU A 3 -3.18 49.33 -18.16
C LEU A 3 -2.02 48.49 -18.69
N SER A 4 -0.82 48.70 -18.14
CA SER A 4 0.38 47.94 -18.50
C SER A 4 1.01 47.36 -17.25
N ILE A 5 1.17 46.04 -17.23
CA ILE A 5 1.80 45.29 -16.14
C ILE A 5 3.26 45.08 -16.48
N LYS A 6 4.15 45.45 -15.56
CA LYS A 6 5.60 45.27 -15.69
C LYS A 6 6.02 43.86 -15.31
N LYS A 7 5.53 43.35 -14.18
CA LYS A 7 5.78 41.99 -13.69
C LYS A 7 4.73 41.58 -12.65
N CYS A 8 4.50 40.28 -12.51
CA CYS A 8 3.79 39.69 -11.38
C CYS A 8 4.78 38.77 -10.63
N ASP A 9 5.01 39.03 -9.35
CA ASP A 9 5.82 38.20 -8.47
C ASP A 9 4.88 37.34 -7.61
N PHE A 10 4.93 36.02 -7.81
CA PHE A 10 4.10 35.07 -7.08
C PHE A 10 4.64 34.69 -5.69
N LYS A 11 5.70 35.36 -5.21
CA LYS A 11 6.30 35.11 -3.88
C LYS A 11 6.55 33.62 -3.62
N ILE A 12 7.03 32.91 -4.64
CA ILE A 12 7.05 31.44 -4.71
C ILE A 12 7.63 30.81 -3.44
N THR A 13 8.82 31.22 -3.00
CA THR A 13 9.46 30.66 -1.81
C THR A 13 8.60 30.85 -0.54
N MET A 14 8.03 32.03 -0.35
CA MET A 14 7.20 32.33 0.82
C MET A 14 5.90 31.52 0.81
N ASN A 15 5.21 31.53 -0.33
CA ASN A 15 3.94 30.81 -0.47
C ASN A 15 4.15 29.31 -0.36
N ASN A 16 5.14 28.73 -1.06
CA ASN A 16 5.36 27.29 -1.02
C ASN A 16 5.71 26.81 0.41
N ASN A 17 6.54 27.57 1.15
CA ASN A 17 6.82 27.27 2.56
C ASN A 17 5.54 27.31 3.42
N ASN A 18 4.70 28.34 3.25
CA ASN A 18 3.45 28.48 4.01
C ASN A 18 2.42 27.39 3.67
N HIS A 19 2.50 26.84 2.46
CA HIS A 19 1.60 25.79 1.97
C HIS A 19 2.19 24.38 2.10
N HIS A 20 3.38 24.20 2.69
CA HIS A 20 4.05 22.91 2.82
C HIS A 20 4.24 22.21 1.45
N THR A 21 4.79 22.95 0.49
CA THR A 21 5.03 22.53 -0.90
C THR A 21 6.42 22.93 -1.40
N GLU A 22 7.29 23.42 -0.52
CA GLU A 22 8.65 23.87 -0.83
C GLU A 22 9.55 22.73 -1.33
N GLU A 23 9.29 21.50 -0.90
CA GLU A 23 9.99 20.32 -1.40
C GLU A 23 9.57 19.95 -2.84
N ILE A 24 8.36 20.33 -3.28
CA ILE A 24 7.84 20.02 -4.62
C ILE A 24 8.53 20.89 -5.67
N SER A 25 8.67 22.19 -5.39
CA SER A 25 9.30 23.13 -6.31
C SER A 25 9.76 24.40 -5.61
N THR A 26 10.91 24.91 -6.04
CA THR A 26 11.41 26.25 -5.68
C THR A 26 11.19 27.29 -6.79
N GLU A 27 10.70 26.86 -7.96
CA GLU A 27 10.57 27.70 -9.17
C GLU A 27 9.12 27.89 -9.62
N ARG A 28 8.21 26.99 -9.23
CA ARG A 28 6.78 27.04 -9.56
C ARG A 28 5.96 27.31 -8.31
N LEU A 29 4.90 28.12 -8.43
CA LEU A 29 3.96 28.32 -7.32
C LEU A 29 3.09 27.06 -7.14
N MET A 30 3.22 26.45 -5.97
CA MET A 30 2.50 25.25 -5.56
C MET A 30 1.71 25.58 -4.30
N VAL A 31 0.39 25.59 -4.36
CA VAL A 31 -0.46 26.00 -3.24
C VAL A 31 -1.52 24.95 -2.96
N ARG A 32 -2.08 25.00 -1.75
CA ARG A 32 -3.14 24.09 -1.31
C ARG A 32 -4.46 24.86 -1.16
N ARG A 33 -5.56 24.24 -1.56
CA ARG A 33 -6.90 24.85 -1.55
C ARG A 33 -7.35 25.26 -0.14
N GLY A 34 -8.27 26.21 -0.03
CA GLY A 34 -8.77 26.66 1.29
C GLY A 34 -7.76 27.45 2.12
N GLN A 35 -6.62 27.83 1.54
CA GLN A 35 -5.59 28.65 2.18
C GLN A 35 -5.17 29.79 1.22
N PRO A 36 -4.98 31.02 1.73
CA PRO A 36 -4.60 32.15 0.89
C PRO A 36 -3.11 32.18 0.55
N PHE A 37 -2.77 32.74 -0.61
CA PHE A 37 -1.41 33.00 -1.06
C PHE A 37 -1.24 34.43 -1.56
N THR A 38 -0.03 34.99 -1.45
CA THR A 38 0.23 36.40 -1.77
C THR A 38 0.91 36.59 -3.12
N ILE A 39 0.47 37.56 -3.91
CA ILE A 39 1.12 37.98 -5.16
C ILE A 39 1.40 39.48 -5.13
N THR A 40 2.44 39.91 -5.87
CA THR A 40 2.74 41.34 -6.07
C THR A 40 2.68 41.69 -7.55
N VAL A 41 1.73 42.54 -7.95
CA VAL A 41 1.56 43.02 -9.32
C VAL A 41 2.20 44.40 -9.45
N SER A 42 3.27 44.50 -10.22
CA SER A 42 3.95 45.77 -10.52
C SER A 42 3.46 46.36 -11.84
N PHE A 43 3.15 47.65 -11.85
CA PHE A 43 2.66 48.37 -13.03
C PHE A 43 3.78 49.14 -13.74
N SER A 44 3.62 49.40 -15.04
CA SER A 44 4.62 50.10 -15.85
C SER A 44 4.65 51.62 -15.62
N ALA A 45 3.57 52.17 -15.06
CA ALA A 45 3.48 53.57 -14.64
C ALA A 45 2.79 53.62 -13.26
N PRO A 46 2.91 54.75 -12.53
CA PRO A 46 2.27 54.86 -11.23
C PRO A 46 0.75 54.69 -11.29
N ILE A 47 0.18 54.09 -10.26
CA ILE A 47 -1.25 53.73 -10.15
C ILE A 47 -2.17 54.92 -10.40
N HIS A 48 -1.78 56.14 -10.02
CA HIS A 48 -2.58 57.34 -10.28
C HIS A 48 -2.91 57.51 -11.78
N SER A 49 -2.03 57.05 -12.66
CA SER A 49 -2.21 57.07 -14.13
C SER A 49 -3.24 56.04 -14.62
N TYR A 50 -3.59 55.06 -13.79
CA TYR A 50 -4.47 53.94 -14.10
C TYR A 50 -5.76 53.91 -13.27
N LEU A 51 -6.02 54.93 -12.42
CA LEU A 51 -7.16 54.94 -11.49
C LEU A 51 -8.51 54.66 -12.14
N GLN A 52 -8.76 55.14 -13.37
CA GLN A 52 -10.03 54.85 -14.05
C GLN A 52 -10.17 53.38 -14.48
N GLN A 53 -9.06 52.73 -14.82
CA GLN A 53 -9.03 51.32 -15.26
C GLN A 53 -9.01 50.35 -14.08
N LEU A 54 -8.44 50.80 -12.95
CA LEU A 54 -8.29 50.03 -11.73
C LEU A 54 -9.52 50.07 -10.80
N LYS A 55 -10.50 50.95 -11.08
CA LYS A 55 -11.78 51.04 -10.33
C LYS A 55 -12.67 49.79 -10.43
N ARG A 56 -12.45 48.95 -11.45
CA ARG A 56 -13.19 47.69 -11.68
C ARG A 56 -12.23 46.62 -12.17
N THR A 57 -11.33 46.21 -11.29
CA THR A 57 -10.37 45.15 -11.58
C THR A 57 -10.81 43.85 -10.94
N LEU A 58 -10.84 42.79 -11.74
CA LEU A 58 -11.24 41.46 -11.34
C LEU A 58 -10.05 40.53 -11.58
N LEU A 59 -9.89 39.52 -10.72
CA LEU A 59 -9.05 38.37 -11.02
C LEU A 59 -9.92 37.29 -11.66
N ILE A 60 -9.32 36.58 -12.62
CA ILE A 60 -9.92 35.42 -13.26
C ILE A 60 -8.98 34.25 -13.06
N VAL A 61 -9.52 33.14 -12.55
CA VAL A 61 -8.82 31.86 -12.47
C VAL A 61 -9.44 30.89 -13.46
N GLN A 62 -8.61 30.14 -14.17
CA GLN A 62 -9.02 29.16 -15.17
C GLN A 62 -8.25 27.85 -14.97
N THR A 63 -8.95 26.72 -15.03
CA THR A 63 -8.38 25.36 -14.97
C THR A 63 -8.99 24.45 -16.03
N GLY A 64 -8.28 23.40 -16.40
CA GLY A 64 -8.72 22.40 -17.37
C GLY A 64 -8.60 22.86 -18.83
N SER A 65 -8.90 21.93 -19.75
CA SER A 65 -8.74 22.14 -21.20
C SER A 65 -9.79 23.09 -21.81
N HIS A 66 -10.96 23.19 -21.19
CA HIS A 66 -12.08 24.03 -21.64
C HIS A 66 -12.67 24.80 -20.44
N PRO A 67 -12.02 25.89 -19.97
CA PRO A 67 -12.50 26.66 -18.83
C PRO A 67 -13.86 27.31 -19.11
N SER A 68 -14.78 27.19 -18.16
CA SER A 68 -16.17 27.63 -18.28
C SER A 68 -16.68 28.17 -16.96
N LYS A 69 -17.42 29.28 -17.00
CA LYS A 69 -18.09 29.83 -15.81
C LYS A 69 -19.24 28.93 -15.34
N ALA A 70 -19.93 28.27 -16.27
CA ALA A 70 -21.05 27.39 -15.96
C ALA A 70 -20.60 26.15 -15.18
N ASP A 71 -19.41 25.65 -15.51
CA ASP A 71 -18.83 24.46 -14.90
C ASP A 71 -17.93 24.83 -13.70
N GLY A 72 -17.77 26.11 -13.35
CA GLY A 72 -16.91 26.51 -12.22
C GLY A 72 -15.40 26.29 -12.43
N THR A 73 -14.97 25.84 -13.61
CA THR A 73 -13.56 25.75 -14.03
C THR A 73 -12.97 27.10 -14.44
N GLN A 74 -13.83 28.12 -14.59
CA GLN A 74 -13.45 29.52 -14.65
C GLN A 74 -14.22 30.35 -13.62
N THR A 75 -13.51 31.06 -12.74
CA THR A 75 -14.13 31.93 -11.73
C THR A 75 -13.56 33.34 -11.86
N GLU A 76 -14.43 34.35 -11.77
CA GLU A 76 -14.08 35.77 -11.80
C GLU A 76 -14.52 36.43 -10.49
N PHE A 77 -13.60 37.13 -9.83
CA PHE A 77 -13.84 37.71 -8.50
C PHE A 77 -13.15 39.08 -8.36
N PRO A 78 -13.75 40.04 -7.64
CA PRO A 78 -13.20 41.38 -7.50
C PRO A 78 -12.01 41.43 -6.54
N ILE A 79 -11.11 42.39 -6.80
CA ILE A 79 -10.10 42.80 -5.83
C ILE A 79 -10.76 43.83 -4.90
N SER A 80 -10.89 43.51 -3.62
CA SER A 80 -11.56 44.32 -2.61
C SER A 80 -10.64 44.55 -1.40
N SER A 81 -11.10 45.36 -0.43
CA SER A 81 -10.43 45.49 0.87
C SER A 81 -10.86 44.43 1.89
N LEU A 82 -11.90 43.64 1.58
CA LEU A 82 -12.50 42.64 2.45
C LEU A 82 -12.42 41.29 1.74
N GLY A 83 -11.54 40.40 2.19
CA GLY A 83 -11.46 39.04 1.69
C GLY A 83 -12.57 38.15 2.27
N ASP A 84 -13.06 37.21 1.46
CA ASP A 84 -13.88 36.09 1.91
C ASP A 84 -12.99 34.83 1.95
N GLN A 85 -12.84 34.24 3.14
CA GLN A 85 -12.00 33.06 3.34
C GLN A 85 -12.64 31.78 2.80
N LYS A 86 -13.94 31.77 2.48
CA LYS A 86 -14.66 30.57 2.02
C LYS A 86 -14.81 30.46 0.51
N GLN A 87 -14.52 31.54 -0.23
CA GLN A 87 -14.70 31.60 -1.68
C GLN A 87 -13.43 32.12 -2.37
N TRP A 88 -13.41 32.05 -3.70
CA TRP A 88 -12.41 32.77 -4.48
C TRP A 88 -12.53 34.27 -4.21
N SER A 89 -11.50 34.85 -3.61
CA SER A 89 -11.48 36.28 -3.27
C SER A 89 -10.07 36.84 -3.38
N ALA A 90 -9.98 38.16 -3.56
CA ALA A 90 -8.72 38.88 -3.60
C ALA A 90 -8.79 40.10 -2.69
N ALA A 91 -7.95 40.12 -1.66
CA ALA A 91 -7.82 41.24 -0.76
C ALA A 91 -6.57 42.06 -1.11
N LEU A 92 -6.72 43.37 -1.26
CA LEU A 92 -5.58 44.29 -1.41
C LEU A 92 -4.96 44.54 -0.03
N GLU A 93 -3.75 44.00 0.18
CA GLU A 93 -3.02 44.14 1.46
C GLU A 93 -2.17 45.41 1.49
N GLU A 94 -1.53 45.74 0.37
CA GLU A 94 -0.64 46.90 0.26
C GLU A 94 -0.86 47.62 -1.07
N GLN A 95 -0.93 48.95 -0.99
CA GLN A 95 -1.03 49.83 -2.14
C GLN A 95 0.15 50.81 -2.16
N ASP A 96 1.18 50.46 -2.94
CA ASP A 96 2.32 51.34 -3.25
C ASP A 96 2.07 52.09 -4.57
N PRO A 97 2.62 53.30 -4.80
CA PRO A 97 2.43 54.01 -6.06
C PRO A 97 2.72 53.22 -7.34
N CYS A 98 3.55 52.17 -7.30
CA CYS A 98 3.96 51.39 -8.47
C CYS A 98 3.53 49.91 -8.45
N PHE A 99 3.00 49.40 -7.34
CA PHE A 99 2.60 47.99 -7.24
C PHE A 99 1.45 47.74 -6.26
N TRP A 100 0.79 46.60 -6.42
CA TRP A 100 -0.21 46.06 -5.50
C TRP A 100 0.27 44.74 -4.92
N THR A 101 0.18 44.60 -3.60
CA THR A 101 0.27 43.30 -2.92
C THR A 101 -1.14 42.79 -2.68
N ILE A 102 -1.45 41.63 -3.26
CA ILE A 102 -2.78 41.04 -3.28
C ILE A 102 -2.71 39.67 -2.62
N CYS A 103 -3.59 39.44 -1.65
CA CYS A 103 -3.81 38.15 -1.02
C CYS A 103 -4.97 37.45 -1.74
N VAL A 104 -4.68 36.33 -2.39
CA VAL A 104 -5.64 35.54 -3.17
C VAL A 104 -6.07 34.35 -2.32
N ASN A 105 -7.36 34.26 -2.03
CA ASN A 105 -7.95 33.12 -1.34
C ASN A 105 -8.58 32.13 -2.32
N THR A 106 -8.51 30.85 -1.97
CA THR A 106 -9.13 29.75 -2.73
C THR A 106 -10.15 29.04 -1.83
N PRO A 107 -11.30 28.58 -2.35
CA PRO A 107 -12.24 27.81 -1.55
C PRO A 107 -11.68 26.41 -1.23
N ALA A 108 -12.03 25.86 -0.08
CA ALA A 108 -11.57 24.53 0.35
C ALA A 108 -12.11 23.38 -0.53
N ASN A 109 -13.13 23.63 -1.35
CA ASN A 109 -13.68 22.68 -2.32
C ASN A 109 -13.32 23.05 -3.78
N ALA A 110 -12.25 23.82 -4.00
CA ALA A 110 -11.74 24.06 -5.34
C ALA A 110 -11.27 22.73 -6.00
N PRO A 111 -11.51 22.54 -7.30
CA PRO A 111 -10.86 21.47 -8.06
C PRO A 111 -9.34 21.57 -7.99
N ILE A 112 -8.65 20.45 -7.81
CA ILE A 112 -7.17 20.44 -7.89
C ILE A 112 -6.72 20.43 -9.35
N GLY A 113 -5.55 21.01 -9.64
CA GLY A 113 -5.05 21.12 -11.01
C GLY A 113 -4.10 22.28 -11.24
N GLN A 114 -3.68 22.42 -12.50
CA GLN A 114 -2.97 23.60 -12.97
C GLN A 114 -3.96 24.72 -13.29
N TYR A 115 -3.67 25.92 -12.79
CA TYR A 115 -4.48 27.12 -12.95
C TYR A 115 -3.71 28.22 -13.66
N ALA A 116 -4.39 28.96 -14.54
CA ALA A 116 -3.94 30.24 -15.05
C ALA A 116 -4.63 31.38 -14.29
N LEU A 117 -3.86 32.37 -13.85
CA LEU A 117 -4.36 33.57 -13.16
C LEU A 117 -4.26 34.78 -14.09
N LEU A 118 -5.38 35.45 -14.32
CA LEU A 118 -5.48 36.62 -15.18
C LEU A 118 -6.02 37.83 -14.43
N LEU A 119 -5.52 39.01 -14.79
CA LEU A 119 -6.07 40.29 -14.38
C LEU A 119 -7.00 40.82 -15.46
N HIS A 120 -8.26 41.03 -15.13
CA HIS A 120 -9.23 41.69 -15.98
C HIS A 120 -9.39 43.15 -15.55
N ALA A 121 -8.95 44.07 -16.40
CA ALA A 121 -9.07 45.51 -16.17
C ALA A 121 -9.77 46.18 -17.34
N SER A 122 -10.97 46.75 -17.10
CA SER A 122 -11.80 47.40 -18.12
C SER A 122 -12.18 46.49 -19.32
N LYS A 123 -11.39 46.47 -20.39
CA LYS A 123 -11.61 45.64 -21.59
C LYS A 123 -10.40 44.78 -21.94
N SER A 124 -9.36 44.76 -21.11
CA SER A 124 -8.13 44.00 -21.34
C SER A 124 -7.95 42.89 -20.31
N TYR A 125 -7.45 41.75 -20.80
CA TYR A 125 -7.07 40.59 -20.00
C TYR A 125 -5.55 40.48 -20.03
N HIS A 126 -4.94 40.31 -18.87
CA HIS A 126 -3.50 40.16 -18.73
C HIS A 126 -3.20 38.88 -17.96
N LEU A 127 -2.48 37.94 -18.58
CA LEU A 127 -1.98 36.76 -17.86
C LEU A 127 -0.94 37.20 -16.83
N LEU A 128 -1.21 36.91 -15.56
CA LEU A 128 -0.26 37.16 -14.47
C LEU A 128 0.74 36.02 -14.36
N GLY A 129 0.26 34.77 -14.51
CA GLY A 129 1.06 33.55 -14.51
C GLY A 129 0.23 32.33 -14.14
N ASN A 130 0.92 31.22 -13.86
CA ASN A 130 0.29 29.93 -13.57
C ASN A 130 0.65 29.46 -12.16
N PHE A 131 -0.23 28.67 -11.55
CA PHE A 131 0.00 28.01 -10.27
C PHE A 131 -0.67 26.64 -10.24
N THR A 132 -0.19 25.76 -9.37
CA THR A 132 -0.82 24.45 -9.14
C THR A 132 -1.56 24.47 -7.81
N LEU A 133 -2.79 23.96 -7.81
CA LEU A 133 -3.63 23.84 -6.64
C LEU A 133 -3.77 22.36 -6.24
N LEU A 134 -3.45 22.04 -4.98
CA LEU A 134 -3.51 20.70 -4.38
C LEU A 134 -4.55 20.63 -3.26
N PHE A 135 -4.86 19.41 -2.80
CA PHE A 135 -5.64 19.21 -1.59
C PHE A 135 -4.91 19.74 -0.34
N ASN A 136 -5.68 20.13 0.67
CA ASN A 136 -5.15 20.77 1.87
C ASN A 136 -5.50 20.06 3.18
N PRO A 137 -4.64 19.15 3.65
CA PRO A 137 -4.87 18.47 4.93
C PRO A 137 -4.65 19.36 6.16
N TRP A 138 -4.19 20.61 5.99
CA TRP A 138 -4.09 21.62 7.05
C TRP A 138 -5.33 22.54 7.14
N CYS A 139 -6.19 22.56 6.11
CA CYS A 139 -7.40 23.40 6.11
C CYS A 139 -8.58 22.65 6.73
N GLN A 140 -9.18 23.19 7.79
CA GLN A 140 -10.30 22.55 8.50
C GLN A 140 -11.57 22.36 7.65
N ASP A 141 -11.77 23.24 6.67
CA ASP A 141 -12.91 23.19 5.75
C ASP A 141 -12.69 22.22 4.57
N ASP A 142 -11.48 21.65 4.42
CA ASP A 142 -11.16 20.68 3.39
C ASP A 142 -11.56 19.26 3.83
N GLU A 143 -12.18 18.50 2.94
CA GLU A 143 -12.58 17.11 3.18
C GLU A 143 -11.39 16.20 3.56
N VAL A 144 -10.15 16.56 3.20
CA VAL A 144 -8.96 15.77 3.60
C VAL A 144 -8.27 16.29 4.87
N PHE A 145 -8.91 17.19 5.63
CA PHE A 145 -8.37 17.74 6.86
C PHE A 145 -7.96 16.66 7.85
N LEU A 146 -6.70 16.66 8.26
CA LEU A 146 -6.16 15.71 9.23
C LEU A 146 -5.61 16.48 10.41
N ALA A 147 -6.32 16.49 11.54
CA ALA A 147 -6.05 17.41 12.65
C ALA A 147 -4.64 17.29 13.28
N ASN A 148 -4.10 16.06 13.34
CA ASN A 148 -2.83 15.79 13.99
C ASN A 148 -1.63 16.15 13.10
N GLU A 149 -0.77 17.05 13.56
CA GLU A 149 0.41 17.50 12.80
C GLU A 149 1.41 16.37 12.51
N ALA A 150 1.71 15.50 13.49
CA ALA A 150 2.63 14.39 13.27
C ALA A 150 2.10 13.41 12.20
N GLN A 151 0.79 13.20 12.16
CA GLN A 151 0.16 12.39 11.10
C GLN A 151 0.23 13.09 9.74
N ARG A 152 0.09 14.42 9.65
CA ARG A 152 0.31 15.16 8.38
C ARG A 152 1.76 15.03 7.91
N GLN A 153 2.72 15.14 8.82
CA GLN A 153 4.13 14.91 8.53
C GLN A 153 4.36 13.49 7.97
N GLU A 154 3.79 12.44 8.58
CA GLU A 154 3.97 11.05 8.13
C GLU A 154 3.21 10.71 6.84
N TYR A 155 1.96 11.16 6.71
CA TYR A 155 1.04 10.69 5.67
C TYR A 155 0.96 11.60 4.46
N ILE A 156 1.67 12.74 4.46
CA ILE A 156 1.83 13.64 3.30
C ILE A 156 3.30 13.89 3.01
N LEU A 157 4.04 14.42 3.98
CA LEU A 157 5.36 14.99 3.74
C LEU A 157 6.48 13.94 3.74
N ASN A 158 6.33 12.86 4.51
CA ASN A 158 7.34 11.81 4.56
C ASN A 158 7.39 11.04 3.22
N GLN A 159 8.54 11.08 2.55
CA GLN A 159 8.81 10.38 1.30
C GLN A 159 9.42 8.97 1.53
N GLU A 160 9.80 8.66 2.77
CA GLU A 160 10.43 7.41 3.18
C GLU A 160 9.38 6.45 3.76
N GLY A 161 9.02 5.41 3.00
CA GLY A 161 8.05 4.39 3.40
C GLY A 161 8.67 3.05 3.83
N VAL A 162 7.87 2.25 4.53
CA VAL A 162 8.14 0.83 4.83
C VAL A 162 6.91 0.03 4.46
N ILE A 163 7.12 -1.03 3.68
CA ILE A 163 6.10 -2.01 3.31
C ILE A 163 6.36 -3.27 4.13
N TYR A 164 5.30 -3.86 4.69
CA TYR A 164 5.38 -5.08 5.46
C TYR A 164 4.98 -6.29 4.61
N TRP A 165 5.63 -7.43 4.85
CA TRP A 165 5.44 -8.69 4.12
C TRP A 165 5.95 -9.85 5.00
N GLY A 166 6.03 -11.08 4.47
CA GLY A 166 6.35 -12.27 5.27
C GLY A 166 5.07 -12.97 5.74
N THR A 167 5.03 -13.44 6.97
CA THR A 167 3.85 -14.09 7.57
C THR A 167 3.34 -13.32 8.78
N GLU A 168 2.11 -13.60 9.24
CA GLU A 168 1.51 -12.95 10.42
C GLU A 168 2.38 -13.05 11.68
N ASN A 169 3.14 -14.15 11.81
CA ASN A 169 4.01 -14.45 12.95
C ASN A 169 5.47 -14.01 12.74
N ALA A 170 5.82 -13.55 11.54
CA ALA A 170 7.17 -13.12 11.18
C ALA A 170 7.11 -11.99 10.15
N VAL A 171 6.75 -10.81 10.62
CA VAL A 171 6.64 -9.61 9.79
C VAL A 171 8.02 -9.13 9.35
N LEU A 172 8.24 -9.13 8.05
CA LEU A 172 9.42 -8.60 7.39
C LEU A 172 9.16 -7.18 6.90
N THR A 173 10.23 -6.42 6.72
CA THR A 173 10.16 -5.01 6.29
C THR A 173 10.86 -4.82 4.96
N GLN A 174 10.27 -4.00 4.11
CA GLN A 174 10.76 -3.64 2.79
C GLN A 174 10.77 -2.10 2.69
N PRO A 175 11.94 -1.42 2.71
CA PRO A 175 11.97 0.03 2.54
C PRO A 175 11.49 0.41 1.14
N TRP A 176 10.77 1.53 1.06
CA TRP A 176 10.26 2.08 -0.18
C TRP A 176 10.47 3.59 -0.25
N ASP A 177 10.85 4.09 -1.41
CA ASP A 177 10.91 5.52 -1.69
C ASP A 177 9.66 5.97 -2.47
N PHE A 178 8.80 6.78 -1.85
CA PHE A 178 7.60 7.28 -2.50
C PHE A 178 7.90 8.38 -3.52
N SER A 179 8.99 9.14 -3.34
CA SER A 179 9.46 10.18 -4.28
C SER A 179 8.41 11.24 -4.66
N GLN A 180 7.37 11.47 -3.85
CA GLN A 180 6.21 12.29 -4.27
C GLN A 180 6.55 13.76 -4.55
N PHE A 181 7.70 14.27 -4.06
CA PHE A 181 8.13 15.65 -4.27
C PHE A 181 9.28 15.80 -5.26
N GLU A 182 9.65 14.74 -5.98
CA GLU A 182 10.55 14.92 -7.12
C GLU A 182 9.87 15.75 -8.22
N GLU A 183 10.61 16.68 -8.83
CA GLU A 183 10.08 17.83 -9.59
C GLU A 183 9.04 17.49 -10.67
N ASP A 184 9.21 16.36 -11.35
CA ASP A 184 8.36 15.89 -12.45
C ASP A 184 7.15 15.07 -11.97
N ILE A 185 7.15 14.57 -10.73
CA ILE A 185 6.14 13.63 -10.25
C ILE A 185 4.76 14.28 -10.16
N VAL A 186 4.67 15.54 -9.76
CA VAL A 186 3.38 16.26 -9.71
C VAL A 186 2.74 16.38 -11.09
N ASP A 187 3.54 16.64 -12.13
CA ASP A 187 3.06 16.75 -13.50
C ASP A 187 2.66 15.37 -14.05
N ILE A 188 3.39 14.31 -13.67
CA ILE A 188 3.02 12.93 -13.98
C ILE A 188 1.69 12.54 -13.29
N CYS A 189 1.47 12.96 -12.04
CA CYS A 189 0.22 12.72 -11.32
C CYS A 189 -0.98 13.40 -12.01
N PHE A 190 -0.83 14.64 -12.48
CA PHE A 190 -1.89 15.28 -13.27
C PHE A 190 -2.08 14.64 -14.64
N THR A 191 -0.99 14.19 -15.30
CA THR A 191 -1.07 13.42 -16.54
C THR A 191 -1.86 12.11 -16.34
N LEU A 192 -1.66 11.44 -15.21
CA LEU A 192 -2.42 10.25 -14.81
C LEU A 192 -3.92 10.56 -14.71
N LEU A 193 -4.31 11.65 -14.04
CA LEU A 193 -5.71 12.07 -13.96
C LEU A 193 -6.29 12.41 -15.35
N ASP A 194 -5.55 13.13 -16.19
CA ASP A 194 -5.96 13.45 -17.57
C ASP A 194 -6.16 12.20 -18.43
N VAL A 195 -5.33 11.16 -18.24
CA VAL A 195 -5.50 9.87 -18.92
C VAL A 195 -6.73 9.14 -18.37
N GLY A 196 -6.92 9.09 -17.05
CA GLY A 196 -8.06 8.41 -16.42
C GLY A 196 -9.41 8.98 -16.84
N GLU A 197 -9.57 10.31 -16.78
CA GLU A 197 -10.81 10.99 -17.16
C GLU A 197 -11.18 10.74 -18.63
N ARG A 198 -10.19 10.78 -19.53
CA ARG A 198 -10.39 10.48 -20.96
C ARG A 198 -10.96 9.08 -21.19
N HIS A 199 -10.55 8.09 -20.39
CA HIS A 199 -11.03 6.72 -20.50
C HIS A 199 -12.42 6.53 -19.88
N GLN A 200 -12.72 7.21 -18.77
CA GLN A 200 -14.04 7.16 -18.12
C GLN A 200 -15.16 7.82 -18.95
N ARG A 201 -14.82 8.47 -20.08
CA ARG A 201 -15.70 9.36 -20.87
C ARG A 201 -16.30 10.50 -20.04
N ASP A 202 -15.75 10.72 -18.84
CA ASP A 202 -16.10 11.82 -17.97
C ASP A 202 -15.28 13.03 -18.43
N LYS A 203 -15.98 14.08 -18.85
CA LYS A 203 -15.37 15.35 -19.25
C LYS A 203 -15.50 16.40 -18.14
N ASP A 204 -16.10 16.04 -17.01
CA ASP A 204 -16.35 16.96 -15.93
C ASP A 204 -15.11 17.09 -15.03
N HIS A 205 -14.18 17.96 -15.45
CA HIS A 205 -12.99 18.31 -14.65
C HIS A 205 -13.35 18.87 -13.26
N THR A 206 -14.61 19.21 -12.98
CA THR A 206 -15.04 19.68 -11.65
C THR A 206 -15.02 18.58 -10.61
N GLN A 207 -15.06 17.31 -11.03
CA GLN A 207 -14.96 16.16 -10.13
C GLN A 207 -13.60 16.07 -9.43
N ARG A 208 -12.56 16.76 -9.95
CA ARG A 208 -11.27 16.90 -9.26
C ARG A 208 -11.34 17.62 -7.93
N LYS A 209 -12.47 18.22 -7.55
CA LYS A 209 -12.68 18.73 -6.19
C LYS A 209 -12.95 17.64 -5.15
N ASN A 210 -13.37 16.45 -5.58
CA ASN A 210 -13.83 15.37 -4.70
C ASN A 210 -12.69 14.34 -4.48
N PRO A 211 -12.20 14.15 -3.24
CA PRO A 211 -11.16 13.17 -2.94
C PRO A 211 -11.59 11.73 -3.24
N ILE A 212 -12.88 11.39 -3.09
CA ILE A 212 -13.43 10.06 -3.44
C ILE A 212 -13.24 9.79 -4.93
N HIS A 213 -13.58 10.76 -5.78
CA HIS A 213 -13.40 10.65 -7.23
C HIS A 213 -11.93 10.47 -7.60
N ILE A 214 -11.04 11.27 -7.01
CA ILE A 214 -9.59 11.17 -7.24
C ILE A 214 -9.06 9.79 -6.83
N CYS A 215 -9.42 9.29 -5.65
CA CYS A 215 -9.02 7.96 -5.18
C CYS A 215 -9.47 6.85 -6.14
N ARG A 216 -10.72 6.89 -6.61
CA ARG A 216 -11.25 5.90 -7.56
C ARG A 216 -10.57 5.99 -8.92
N THR A 217 -10.31 7.20 -9.42
CA THR A 217 -9.60 7.40 -10.69
C THR A 217 -8.15 6.93 -10.62
N VAL A 218 -7.45 7.20 -9.52
CA VAL A 218 -6.08 6.71 -9.31
C VAL A 218 -6.05 5.18 -9.20
N ALA A 219 -6.98 4.57 -8.45
CA ALA A 219 -7.05 3.11 -8.33
C ALA A 219 -7.34 2.44 -9.70
N ALA A 220 -8.29 2.98 -10.48
CA ALA A 220 -8.58 2.52 -11.83
C ALA A 220 -7.34 2.57 -12.74
N MET A 221 -6.58 3.65 -12.65
CA MET A 221 -5.40 3.89 -13.49
C MET A 221 -4.22 2.98 -13.16
N LEU A 222 -4.19 2.29 -12.03
CA LEU A 222 -3.02 1.50 -11.66
C LEU A 222 -2.97 0.13 -12.35
N ASN A 223 -4.09 -0.61 -12.36
CA ASN A 223 -4.10 -2.00 -12.82
C ASN A 223 -5.39 -2.43 -13.53
N CYS A 224 -6.33 -1.52 -13.81
CA CYS A 224 -7.56 -1.91 -14.48
C CYS A 224 -7.31 -2.12 -16.00
N ASP A 225 -7.62 -3.32 -16.49
CA ASP A 225 -7.41 -3.72 -17.89
C ASP A 225 -8.11 -2.79 -18.90
N GLU A 226 -9.27 -2.23 -18.51
CA GLU A 226 -10.04 -1.30 -19.32
C GLU A 226 -9.31 0.03 -19.59
N PHE A 227 -8.39 0.42 -18.69
CA PHE A 227 -7.73 1.73 -18.69
C PHE A 227 -6.29 1.70 -19.22
N ARG A 228 -5.76 0.52 -19.59
CA ARG A 228 -4.33 0.34 -19.90
C ARG A 228 -3.45 0.98 -18.81
N GLY A 229 -3.64 0.52 -17.57
CA GLY A 229 -3.08 1.13 -16.36
C GLY A 229 -1.56 1.30 -16.31
N ILE A 230 -1.05 1.86 -15.22
CA ILE A 230 0.38 2.16 -15.02
C ILE A 230 1.23 0.89 -14.97
N LEU A 231 0.70 -0.18 -14.37
CA LEU A 231 1.42 -1.43 -14.18
C LEU A 231 0.64 -2.59 -14.81
N THR A 232 1.38 -3.62 -15.24
CA THR A 232 0.80 -4.92 -15.57
C THR A 232 1.16 -5.90 -14.46
N GLU A 233 0.15 -6.54 -13.87
CA GLU A 233 0.36 -7.67 -12.97
C GLU A 233 0.95 -8.88 -13.70
N CYS A 234 1.78 -9.65 -13.00
CA CYS A 234 2.28 -10.94 -13.48
C CYS A 234 1.93 -12.02 -12.46
N GLY A 235 1.14 -13.01 -12.88
CA GLY A 235 0.64 -14.06 -12.00
C GLY A 235 1.65 -15.17 -11.66
N THR A 236 2.75 -15.34 -12.40
CA THR A 236 3.53 -16.60 -12.34
C THR A 236 5.05 -16.46 -12.43
N GLY A 237 5.66 -15.48 -11.76
CA GLY A 237 7.12 -15.42 -11.51
C GLY A 237 8.05 -15.32 -12.74
N GLN A 238 7.48 -15.22 -13.95
CA GLN A 238 8.21 -15.23 -15.22
C GLN A 238 8.26 -13.81 -15.81
N TYR A 239 9.33 -13.06 -15.46
CA TYR A 239 9.48 -11.64 -15.81
C TYR A 239 10.38 -11.39 -17.02
N TYR A 240 10.21 -12.13 -18.11
CA TYR A 240 11.17 -12.14 -19.24
C TYR A 240 11.32 -10.80 -19.99
N ASN A 241 10.36 -9.86 -19.87
CA ASN A 241 10.36 -8.59 -20.60
C ASN A 241 10.11 -7.35 -19.72
N GLY A 242 10.41 -7.44 -18.42
CA GLY A 242 10.20 -6.33 -17.48
C GLY A 242 11.07 -6.41 -16.25
N THR A 243 10.80 -5.52 -15.30
CA THR A 243 11.44 -5.48 -13.99
C THR A 243 10.65 -6.36 -13.02
N PRO A 244 11.28 -7.35 -12.37
CA PRO A 244 10.65 -8.12 -11.28
C PRO A 244 10.13 -7.19 -10.18
N PRO A 245 8.90 -7.39 -9.65
CA PRO A 245 8.30 -6.54 -8.62
C PRO A 245 9.18 -6.33 -7.38
N SER A 246 9.94 -7.36 -6.99
CA SER A 246 10.88 -7.34 -5.87
C SER A 246 12.09 -6.40 -6.07
N LYS A 247 12.41 -6.01 -7.31
CA LYS A 247 13.53 -5.13 -7.65
C LYS A 247 13.21 -3.64 -7.57
N TRP A 248 11.93 -3.26 -7.55
CA TRP A 248 11.57 -1.86 -7.38
C TRP A 248 12.04 -1.34 -6.02
N LEU A 249 12.59 -0.13 -6.03
CA LEU A 249 13.10 0.56 -4.84
C LEU A 249 12.20 1.75 -4.45
N GLY A 250 11.34 2.18 -5.35
CA GLY A 250 10.50 3.35 -5.17
C GLY A 250 9.56 3.57 -6.35
N SER A 251 8.64 4.50 -6.17
CA SER A 251 7.57 4.80 -7.15
C SER A 251 8.02 5.71 -8.27
N GLY A 252 8.95 6.63 -8.01
CA GLY A 252 9.42 7.62 -9.00
C GLY A 252 9.90 7.00 -10.32
N PRO A 253 10.79 5.98 -10.31
CA PRO A 253 11.21 5.29 -11.54
C PRO A 253 10.07 4.65 -12.33
N ILE A 254 9.05 4.12 -11.66
CA ILE A 254 7.89 3.49 -12.30
C ILE A 254 7.06 4.54 -13.02
N LEU A 255 6.72 5.64 -12.34
CA LEU A 255 5.92 6.74 -12.88
C LEU A 255 6.60 7.40 -14.09
N ARG A 256 7.92 7.62 -14.01
CA ARG A 256 8.71 8.14 -15.14
C ARG A 256 8.74 7.20 -16.32
N GLN A 257 8.93 5.91 -16.07
CA GLN A 257 8.96 4.91 -17.12
C GLN A 257 7.60 4.84 -17.85
N TRP A 258 6.50 4.94 -17.11
CA TRP A 258 5.15 4.97 -17.69
C TRP A 258 4.96 6.14 -18.67
N VAL A 259 5.34 7.36 -18.28
CA VAL A 259 5.26 8.53 -19.17
C VAL A 259 6.23 8.41 -20.35
N ALA A 260 7.47 7.98 -20.11
CA ALA A 260 8.46 7.77 -21.18
C ALA A 260 8.01 6.73 -22.22
N MET A 261 7.20 5.76 -21.79
CA MET A 261 6.58 4.75 -22.66
C MET A 261 5.25 5.22 -23.29
N GLN A 262 4.99 6.52 -23.33
CA GLN A 262 3.75 7.13 -23.87
C GLN A 262 2.50 6.64 -23.13
N CYS A 263 2.56 6.61 -21.79
CA CYS A 263 1.47 6.17 -20.92
C CYS A 263 1.05 4.70 -21.16
N LYS A 264 2.00 3.85 -21.56
CA LYS A 264 1.78 2.40 -21.67
C LYS A 264 2.17 1.70 -20.36
N PRO A 265 1.49 0.59 -20.00
CA PRO A 265 1.78 -0.14 -18.77
C PRO A 265 3.26 -0.55 -18.64
N VAL A 266 3.81 -0.28 -17.46
CA VAL A 266 5.14 -0.70 -17.01
C VAL A 266 5.05 -2.14 -16.51
N ARG A 267 6.05 -2.95 -16.86
CA ARG A 267 6.13 -4.35 -16.44
C ARG A 267 7.23 -4.49 -15.39
N TYR A 268 6.99 -5.05 -14.20
CA TYR A 268 5.75 -5.62 -13.65
C TYR A 268 5.43 -5.06 -12.26
N GLY A 269 4.17 -5.20 -11.84
CA GLY A 269 3.69 -4.88 -10.49
C GLY A 269 3.05 -6.08 -9.80
N GLN A 270 3.00 -6.03 -8.47
CA GLN A 270 2.21 -6.89 -7.57
C GLN A 270 1.56 -5.97 -6.53
N CYS A 271 0.67 -6.51 -5.66
CA CYS A 271 -0.16 -5.71 -4.75
C CYS A 271 0.62 -4.60 -4.00
N TRP A 272 1.80 -4.90 -3.44
CA TRP A 272 2.60 -3.90 -2.72
C TRP A 272 3.18 -2.80 -3.61
N VAL A 273 3.52 -3.12 -4.87
CA VAL A 273 4.01 -2.12 -5.84
C VAL A 273 2.86 -1.20 -6.22
N LEU A 274 1.68 -1.76 -6.48
CA LEU A 274 0.47 -1.00 -6.77
C LEU A 274 0.13 -0.07 -5.62
N ALA A 275 0.09 -0.59 -4.39
CA ALA A 275 -0.23 0.18 -3.20
C ALA A 275 0.80 1.29 -2.93
N ALA A 276 2.08 1.03 -3.19
CA ALA A 276 3.13 2.03 -2.99
C ALA A 276 3.09 3.15 -4.02
N VAL A 277 2.84 2.84 -5.31
CA VAL A 277 2.64 3.85 -6.35
C VAL A 277 1.38 4.67 -6.07
N MET A 278 0.28 4.02 -5.68
CA MET A 278 -0.95 4.72 -5.28
C MET A 278 -0.71 5.71 -4.15
N CYS A 279 -0.03 5.26 -3.09
CA CYS A 279 0.36 6.11 -1.96
C CYS A 279 1.14 7.34 -2.42
N SER A 280 2.07 7.15 -3.35
CA SER A 280 2.92 8.24 -3.86
C SER A 280 2.09 9.28 -4.61
N VAL A 281 1.18 8.83 -5.48
CA VAL A 281 0.29 9.72 -6.25
C VAL A 281 -0.65 10.48 -5.31
N LEU A 282 -1.32 9.79 -4.38
CA LEU A 282 -2.28 10.42 -3.47
C LEU A 282 -1.62 11.41 -2.51
N ARG A 283 -0.43 11.07 -1.96
CA ARG A 283 0.39 12.00 -1.17
C ARG A 283 0.80 13.22 -1.98
N CYS A 284 1.23 13.02 -3.24
CA CYS A 284 1.60 14.11 -4.15
C CYS A 284 0.43 15.08 -4.38
N LEU A 285 -0.79 14.56 -4.54
CA LEU A 285 -2.00 15.36 -4.75
C LEU A 285 -2.51 16.03 -3.45
N GLY A 286 -1.99 15.63 -2.29
CA GLY A 286 -2.32 16.20 -0.99
C GLY A 286 -3.37 15.42 -0.18
N ILE A 287 -3.68 14.19 -0.57
CA ILE A 287 -4.57 13.28 0.18
C ILE A 287 -3.71 12.47 1.16
N PRO A 288 -3.95 12.52 2.49
CA PRO A 288 -3.16 11.75 3.42
C PRO A 288 -3.38 10.25 3.20
N THR A 289 -2.30 9.51 2.97
CA THR A 289 -2.38 8.10 2.60
C THR A 289 -1.29 7.27 3.28
N ARG A 290 -1.65 6.06 3.73
CA ARG A 290 -0.71 5.06 4.24
C ARG A 290 -0.87 3.72 3.54
N VAL A 291 0.20 2.94 3.47
CA VAL A 291 0.19 1.57 2.94
C VAL A 291 -0.12 0.63 4.11
N VAL A 292 -0.99 -0.35 3.87
CA VAL A 292 -1.44 -1.32 4.86
C VAL A 292 -1.20 -2.72 4.32
N THR A 293 -0.68 -3.61 5.17
CA THR A 293 -0.50 -5.03 4.88
C THR A 293 -1.40 -5.85 5.79
N GLY A 294 -2.20 -6.76 5.25
CA GLY A 294 -2.92 -7.78 6.02
C GLY A 294 -2.33 -9.15 5.75
N PHE A 295 -2.27 -10.00 6.76
CA PHE A 295 -1.79 -11.39 6.64
C PHE A 295 -2.95 -12.37 6.66
N THR A 296 -2.75 -13.52 6.02
CA THR A 296 -3.79 -14.56 5.85
C THR A 296 -5.05 -13.95 5.22
N TRP A 297 -4.92 -13.46 4.00
CA TRP A 297 -5.96 -12.68 3.31
C TRP A 297 -6.81 -13.56 2.40
N ALA A 298 -8.13 -13.64 2.63
CA ALA A 298 -9.01 -14.36 1.72
C ALA A 298 -9.29 -13.51 0.48
N HIS A 299 -8.65 -13.86 -0.64
CA HIS A 299 -8.75 -13.12 -1.88
C HIS A 299 -9.87 -13.70 -2.77
N ASN A 300 -10.52 -12.84 -3.57
CA ASN A 300 -11.58 -13.22 -4.51
C ASN A 300 -12.69 -14.09 -3.90
N THR A 301 -13.17 -13.70 -2.71
CA THR A 301 -14.26 -14.41 -2.02
C THR A 301 -15.64 -14.15 -2.62
N ASN A 302 -15.78 -13.21 -3.57
CA ASN A 302 -17.07 -12.74 -4.08
C ASN A 302 -18.04 -12.34 -2.95
N SER A 303 -17.53 -11.72 -1.87
CA SER A 303 -18.27 -11.36 -0.65
C SER A 303 -18.75 -12.55 0.21
N SER A 304 -18.24 -13.76 -0.04
CA SER A 304 -18.49 -14.94 0.80
C SER A 304 -17.65 -14.92 2.08
N LEU A 305 -18.27 -15.29 3.21
CA LEU A 305 -17.59 -15.49 4.50
C LEU A 305 -17.05 -16.90 4.70
N SER A 306 -17.01 -17.71 3.64
CA SER A 306 -16.39 -19.03 3.62
C SER A 306 -15.53 -19.20 2.38
N VAL A 307 -14.35 -19.79 2.58
CA VAL A 307 -13.42 -20.18 1.52
C VAL A 307 -12.97 -21.62 1.72
N ASP A 308 -12.78 -22.34 0.61
CA ASP A 308 -12.34 -23.72 0.61
C ASP A 308 -10.92 -23.83 0.04
N GLU A 309 -10.02 -24.49 0.77
CA GLU A 309 -8.72 -24.95 0.25
C GLU A 309 -8.76 -26.47 0.07
N TYR A 310 -8.20 -26.94 -1.04
CA TYR A 310 -8.16 -28.36 -1.39
C TYR A 310 -6.72 -28.84 -1.33
N TYR A 311 -6.46 -29.97 -0.69
CA TYR A 311 -5.15 -30.60 -0.61
C TYR A 311 -5.22 -32.02 -1.15
N ASP A 312 -4.13 -32.50 -1.74
CA ASP A 312 -4.00 -33.90 -2.09
C ASP A 312 -3.62 -34.77 -0.87
N GLU A 313 -3.47 -36.06 -1.12
CA GLU A 313 -3.09 -37.05 -0.13
C GLU A 313 -1.66 -36.89 0.42
N ASP A 314 -0.83 -36.08 -0.24
CA ASP A 314 0.55 -35.80 0.12
C ASP A 314 0.71 -34.47 0.90
N GLY A 315 -0.37 -33.72 1.06
CA GLY A 315 -0.42 -32.47 1.80
C GLY A 315 0.01 -31.27 0.96
N THR A 316 -0.04 -31.40 -0.37
CA THR A 316 0.18 -30.34 -1.33
C THR A 316 -1.11 -29.61 -1.61
N LEU A 317 -1.06 -28.27 -1.66
CA LEU A 317 -2.25 -27.48 -2.00
C LEU A 317 -2.59 -27.67 -3.49
N LEU A 318 -3.83 -28.01 -3.77
CA LEU A 318 -4.38 -28.13 -5.11
C LEU A 318 -5.00 -26.79 -5.53
N THR A 319 -4.42 -26.15 -6.55
CA THR A 319 -4.95 -24.91 -7.13
C THR A 319 -5.59 -25.20 -8.48
N GLN A 320 -6.93 -25.26 -8.54
CA GLN A 320 -7.66 -25.57 -9.76
C GLN A 320 -7.42 -24.55 -10.90
N ASP A 321 -7.24 -23.27 -10.56
CA ASP A 321 -7.05 -22.16 -11.52
C ASP A 321 -5.70 -21.45 -11.39
N LYS A 322 -4.68 -22.11 -10.80
CA LYS A 322 -3.39 -21.49 -10.42
C LYS A 322 -3.53 -20.26 -9.50
N SER A 323 -4.67 -20.16 -8.81
CA SER A 323 -4.96 -19.12 -7.83
C SER A 323 -5.26 -19.79 -6.50
N ALA A 324 -4.62 -19.32 -5.45
CA ALA A 324 -4.93 -19.73 -4.09
C ALA A 324 -5.99 -18.79 -3.49
N ARG A 325 -6.88 -19.37 -2.68
CA ARG A 325 -7.99 -18.64 -2.05
C ARG A 325 -7.54 -17.79 -0.87
N VAL A 326 -6.49 -18.22 -0.17
CA VAL A 326 -5.91 -17.50 0.97
C VAL A 326 -4.47 -17.12 0.63
N TRP A 327 -4.23 -15.83 0.51
CA TRP A 327 -2.90 -15.26 0.29
C TRP A 327 -2.17 -15.16 1.62
N THR A 328 -0.86 -15.40 1.61
CA THR A 328 -0.03 -15.26 2.83
C THR A 328 -0.06 -13.82 3.34
N PHE A 329 0.03 -12.85 2.43
CA PHE A 329 -0.24 -11.44 2.74
C PHE A 329 -0.82 -10.71 1.52
N HIS A 330 -1.49 -9.60 1.80
CA HIS A 330 -2.03 -8.67 0.81
C HIS A 330 -1.75 -7.23 1.22
N VAL A 331 -1.54 -6.33 0.26
CA VAL A 331 -1.19 -4.93 0.52
C VAL A 331 -2.13 -3.99 -0.21
N TRP A 332 -2.69 -3.03 0.51
CA TRP A 332 -3.60 -1.99 0.00
C TRP A 332 -3.28 -0.62 0.64
N ASN A 333 -4.15 0.37 0.43
CA ASN A 333 -4.00 1.71 0.96
C ASN A 333 -5.14 2.11 1.88
N GLU A 334 -4.83 2.94 2.87
CA GLU A 334 -5.84 3.74 3.57
C GLU A 334 -5.66 5.21 3.23
N CYS A 335 -6.76 5.86 2.86
CA CYS A 335 -6.81 7.27 2.48
C CYS A 335 -7.68 8.03 3.48
N TRP A 336 -7.18 9.13 4.04
CA TRP A 336 -7.94 9.94 5.01
C TRP A 336 -8.81 10.96 4.30
N MET A 337 -10.13 10.90 4.53
CA MET A 337 -11.08 11.90 4.03
C MET A 337 -12.41 11.86 4.80
N ALA A 338 -13.13 12.97 4.77
CA ALA A 338 -14.54 13.03 5.12
C ALA A 338 -15.39 12.32 4.08
N ARG A 339 -16.50 11.71 4.50
CA ARG A 339 -17.48 11.06 3.63
C ARG A 339 -18.79 11.85 3.61
N ALA A 340 -18.79 12.98 2.90
CA ALA A 340 -19.96 13.84 2.77
C ALA A 340 -21.16 13.17 2.08
N ASP A 341 -20.89 12.07 1.36
CA ASP A 341 -21.88 11.19 0.74
C ASP A 341 -22.51 10.16 1.71
N LEU A 342 -21.91 9.97 2.90
CA LEU A 342 -22.36 9.03 3.92
C LEU A 342 -22.64 9.73 5.26
N LEU A 343 -22.98 8.94 6.28
CA LEU A 343 -23.11 9.42 7.65
C LEU A 343 -21.73 9.85 8.23
N PRO A 344 -21.69 10.86 9.11
CA PRO A 344 -20.43 11.44 9.61
C PRO A 344 -19.44 10.45 10.22
N GLU A 345 -19.93 9.39 10.89
CA GLU A 345 -19.12 8.33 11.51
C GLU A 345 -18.26 7.53 10.53
N TYR A 346 -18.58 7.57 9.23
CA TYR A 346 -17.80 6.90 8.19
C TYR A 346 -16.66 7.76 7.62
N SER A 347 -16.49 8.98 8.14
CA SER A 347 -15.32 9.81 7.85
C SER A 347 -14.06 9.25 8.52
N GLY A 348 -12.89 9.57 7.97
CA GLY A 348 -11.60 9.11 8.46
C GLY A 348 -10.90 8.21 7.46
N TRP A 349 -10.31 7.10 7.92
CA TRP A 349 -9.60 6.16 7.06
C TRP A 349 -10.53 5.37 6.15
N GLN A 350 -10.23 5.41 4.86
CA GLN A 350 -10.94 4.65 3.81
C GLN A 350 -9.99 3.65 3.17
N ALA A 351 -10.31 2.36 3.20
CA ALA A 351 -9.56 1.30 2.55
C ALA A 351 -9.77 1.36 1.02
N LEU A 352 -8.67 1.33 0.27
CA LEU A 352 -8.63 1.42 -1.19
C LEU A 352 -7.60 0.44 -1.72
N ASP A 353 -8.02 -0.46 -2.60
CA ASP A 353 -7.19 -1.52 -3.16
C ASP A 353 -7.27 -1.50 -4.69
N ALA A 354 -6.13 -1.24 -5.35
CA ALA A 354 -6.02 -1.23 -6.81
C ALA A 354 -5.64 -2.58 -7.41
N THR A 355 -5.35 -3.59 -6.57
CA THR A 355 -5.14 -4.96 -7.02
C THR A 355 -6.44 -5.45 -7.65
N CYS A 356 -6.34 -6.08 -8.82
CA CYS A 356 -7.54 -6.53 -9.52
C CYS A 356 -8.23 -7.65 -8.72
N GLN A 357 -9.49 -7.44 -8.39
CA GLN A 357 -10.35 -8.43 -7.74
C GLN A 357 -11.40 -8.94 -8.74
N GLU A 358 -11.75 -10.22 -8.61
CA GLU A 358 -12.89 -10.79 -9.33
C GLU A 358 -14.19 -10.24 -8.74
N LYS A 359 -14.93 -9.46 -9.53
CA LYS A 359 -16.23 -8.90 -9.14
C LYS A 359 -17.31 -9.28 -10.13
N SER A 360 -18.51 -9.46 -9.62
CA SER A 360 -19.69 -9.73 -10.45
C SER A 360 -20.10 -8.52 -11.28
N LYS A 361 -19.91 -7.30 -10.76
CA LYS A 361 -20.21 -6.02 -11.41
C LYS A 361 -19.31 -4.91 -10.88
N GLY A 362 -19.06 -3.89 -11.71
CA GLY A 362 -18.28 -2.71 -11.35
C GLY A 362 -16.80 -2.84 -11.71
N PRO A 363 -15.99 -1.80 -11.40
CA PRO A 363 -14.57 -1.81 -11.69
C PRO A 363 -13.83 -2.87 -10.86
N SER A 364 -12.71 -3.39 -11.40
CA SER A 364 -11.95 -4.48 -10.78
C SER A 364 -11.25 -4.12 -9.47
N PHE A 365 -11.03 -2.83 -9.18
CA PHE A 365 -10.45 -2.35 -7.91
C PHE A 365 -11.52 -2.16 -6.83
N CYS A 366 -11.14 -2.12 -5.55
CA CYS A 366 -12.05 -1.93 -4.40
C CYS A 366 -11.87 -0.60 -3.69
N GLY A 367 -12.99 0.03 -3.29
CA GLY A 367 -13.02 1.19 -2.39
C GLY A 367 -13.27 2.54 -3.10
N PRO A 368 -13.23 3.66 -2.36
CA PRO A 368 -12.85 3.78 -0.95
C PRO A 368 -13.93 3.27 0.03
N ALA A 369 -13.59 2.27 0.83
CA ALA A 369 -14.45 1.64 1.83
C ALA A 369 -14.16 2.23 3.22
N PRO A 370 -15.14 2.76 3.98
CA PRO A 370 -14.87 3.25 5.33
C PRO A 370 -14.37 2.12 6.22
N VAL A 371 -13.20 2.28 6.86
CA VAL A 371 -12.64 1.28 7.78
C VAL A 371 -13.62 1.02 8.94
N GLN A 372 -14.32 2.07 9.39
CA GLN A 372 -15.39 1.94 10.38
C GLN A 372 -16.55 1.06 9.90
N ALA A 373 -16.99 1.18 8.64
CA ALA A 373 -18.07 0.35 8.09
C ALA A 373 -17.65 -1.13 7.97
N ILE A 374 -16.38 -1.37 7.63
CA ILE A 374 -15.78 -2.71 7.64
C ILE A 374 -15.86 -3.27 9.06
N LYS A 375 -15.39 -2.54 10.07
CA LYS A 375 -15.43 -3.01 11.47
C LYS A 375 -16.83 -3.34 11.98
N GLU A 376 -17.83 -2.55 11.61
CA GLU A 376 -19.22 -2.72 12.06
C GLU A 376 -20.04 -3.72 11.21
N GLY A 377 -19.43 -4.31 10.17
CA GLY A 377 -20.12 -5.24 9.26
C GLY A 377 -21.27 -4.59 8.49
N ASP A 378 -21.14 -3.32 8.13
CA ASP A 378 -22.10 -2.58 7.30
C ASP A 378 -21.78 -2.76 5.81
N THR A 379 -21.87 -4.02 5.38
CA THR A 379 -21.47 -4.53 4.06
C THR A 379 -22.17 -3.88 2.86
N GLU A 380 -23.32 -3.22 3.08
CA GLU A 380 -24.10 -2.51 2.06
C GLU A 380 -23.63 -1.06 1.81
N ILE A 381 -22.74 -0.55 2.64
CA ILE A 381 -22.22 0.81 2.50
C ILE A 381 -21.25 0.86 1.33
N ASP A 382 -21.47 1.83 0.45
CA ASP A 382 -20.54 2.09 -0.65
C ASP A 382 -19.23 2.73 -0.13
N TYR A 383 -18.06 2.38 -0.67
CA TYR A 383 -17.84 1.46 -1.79
C TYR A 383 -17.21 0.17 -1.30
N ASP A 384 -17.68 -0.98 -1.81
CA ASP A 384 -17.00 -2.29 -1.70
C ASP A 384 -16.69 -2.77 -0.26
N VAL A 385 -17.41 -2.29 0.77
CA VAL A 385 -17.21 -2.69 2.17
C VAL A 385 -17.34 -4.22 2.33
N CYS A 386 -18.26 -4.84 1.61
CA CYS A 386 -18.45 -6.29 1.62
C CYS A 386 -17.19 -7.09 1.23
N TYR A 387 -16.38 -6.60 0.29
CA TYR A 387 -15.18 -7.29 -0.18
C TYR A 387 -14.08 -7.28 0.88
N PHE A 388 -13.81 -6.11 1.47
CA PHE A 388 -12.85 -6.00 2.57
C PHE A 388 -13.32 -6.81 3.79
N PHE A 389 -14.60 -6.69 4.16
CA PHE A 389 -15.18 -7.43 5.28
C PHE A 389 -15.06 -8.94 5.11
N ALA A 390 -15.39 -9.45 3.92
CA ALA A 390 -15.29 -10.86 3.63
C ALA A 390 -13.84 -11.35 3.63
N ALA A 391 -12.92 -10.58 3.08
CA ALA A 391 -11.52 -10.97 2.97
C ALA A 391 -10.81 -11.16 4.33
N ILE A 392 -11.24 -10.42 5.35
CA ILE A 392 -10.65 -10.46 6.70
C ILE A 392 -11.43 -11.29 7.72
N ASN A 393 -12.67 -11.70 7.40
CA ASN A 393 -13.52 -12.48 8.30
C ASN A 393 -13.91 -13.86 7.73
N ALA A 394 -13.48 -14.20 6.52
CA ALA A 394 -13.80 -15.49 5.93
C ALA A 394 -13.19 -16.64 6.73
N LYS A 395 -13.99 -17.68 6.95
CA LYS A 395 -13.52 -18.93 7.53
C LYS A 395 -13.01 -19.86 6.43
N CYS A 396 -11.78 -20.34 6.59
CA CYS A 396 -11.20 -21.32 5.68
C CYS A 396 -11.56 -22.75 6.11
N GLN A 397 -12.26 -23.48 5.24
CA GLN A 397 -12.47 -24.91 5.37
C GLN A 397 -11.46 -25.65 4.50
N VAL A 398 -10.89 -26.73 5.03
CA VAL A 398 -9.91 -27.55 4.33
C VAL A 398 -10.57 -28.87 3.90
N TRP A 399 -10.31 -29.25 2.65
CA TRP A 399 -10.77 -30.49 2.03
C TRP A 399 -9.58 -31.29 1.52
N ILE A 400 -9.58 -32.60 1.74
CA ILE A 400 -8.58 -33.51 1.22
C ILE A 400 -9.20 -34.27 0.04
N GLN A 401 -8.62 -34.12 -1.14
CA GLN A 401 -8.95 -34.85 -2.35
C GLN A 401 -8.15 -36.15 -2.39
N LYS A 402 -8.85 -37.28 -2.39
CA LYS A 402 -8.26 -38.60 -2.55
C LYS A 402 -7.97 -38.92 -4.01
N ALA A 403 -7.15 -39.94 -4.25
CA ALA A 403 -6.84 -40.44 -5.60
C ALA A 403 -8.07 -40.92 -6.40
N ASP A 404 -9.20 -41.22 -5.75
CA ASP A 404 -10.48 -41.57 -6.38
C ASP A 404 -11.41 -40.35 -6.58
N ASP A 405 -10.87 -39.14 -6.48
CA ASP A 405 -11.57 -37.85 -6.54
C ASP A 405 -12.62 -37.62 -5.44
N THR A 406 -12.65 -38.48 -4.41
CA THR A 406 -13.52 -38.22 -3.24
C THR A 406 -12.94 -37.12 -2.36
N LEU A 407 -13.82 -36.21 -1.92
CA LEU A 407 -13.46 -35.12 -1.01
C LEU A 407 -13.82 -35.50 0.42
N LYS A 408 -12.82 -35.44 1.31
CA LYS A 408 -13.01 -35.60 2.75
C LYS A 408 -12.77 -34.28 3.47
N PRO A 409 -13.66 -33.85 4.38
CA PRO A 409 -13.40 -32.67 5.20
C PRO A 409 -12.24 -32.95 6.16
N ALA A 410 -11.35 -31.98 6.30
CA ALA A 410 -10.30 -32.01 7.29
C ALA A 410 -10.79 -31.44 8.64
N LEU A 411 -10.44 -32.12 9.74
CA LEU A 411 -10.63 -31.65 11.11
C LEU A 411 -9.34 -31.00 11.61
N GLY A 412 -9.45 -29.80 12.18
CA GLY A 412 -8.29 -28.97 12.52
C GLY A 412 -7.84 -28.07 11.37
N GLY A 413 -6.90 -27.17 11.66
CA GLY A 413 -6.31 -26.30 10.64
C GLY A 413 -7.18 -25.13 10.15
N THR A 414 -8.18 -24.71 10.93
CA THR A 414 -8.94 -23.48 10.64
C THR A 414 -7.99 -22.28 10.59
N LYS A 415 -7.82 -21.70 9.40
CA LYS A 415 -7.15 -20.41 9.23
C LYS A 415 -8.15 -19.29 9.52
N TYR A 416 -7.81 -18.45 10.49
CA TYR A 416 -8.47 -17.18 10.71
C TYR A 416 -7.86 -16.16 9.76
N THR A 417 -8.71 -15.41 9.07
CA THR A 417 -8.26 -14.43 8.07
C THR A 417 -8.09 -13.05 8.69
N GLY A 418 -7.34 -12.19 8.00
CA GLY A 418 -7.22 -10.78 8.37
C GLY A 418 -6.47 -10.52 9.67
N ASN A 419 -5.37 -11.23 9.91
CA ASN A 419 -4.56 -11.07 11.11
C ASN A 419 -3.42 -10.06 10.91
N ASN A 420 -2.98 -9.48 12.03
CA ASN A 420 -1.81 -8.59 12.12
C ASN A 420 -1.80 -7.51 11.03
N ILE A 421 -2.94 -6.85 10.82
CA ILE A 421 -3.09 -5.78 9.83
C ILE A 421 -2.16 -4.64 10.25
N SER A 422 -1.17 -4.35 9.43
CA SER A 422 0.03 -3.63 9.80
C SER A 422 0.26 -2.40 8.91
N THR A 423 0.73 -1.31 9.51
CA THR A 423 1.19 -0.11 8.80
C THR A 423 2.40 0.51 9.48
N LYS A 424 3.04 1.48 8.83
CA LYS A 424 4.21 2.17 9.40
C LYS A 424 3.72 3.16 10.45
N SER A 425 4.31 3.10 11.64
CA SER A 425 4.03 4.02 12.73
C SER A 425 4.38 5.47 12.38
N VAL A 426 3.60 6.42 12.87
CA VAL A 426 3.86 7.85 12.74
C VAL A 426 5.23 8.23 13.30
N GLY A 427 6.09 8.84 12.49
CA GLY A 427 7.38 9.37 12.93
C GLY A 427 8.41 8.31 13.35
N SER A 428 8.16 7.02 13.09
CA SER A 428 9.13 5.96 13.36
C SER A 428 9.11 4.86 12.30
N GLU A 429 10.09 3.97 12.35
CA GLU A 429 10.22 2.81 11.44
C GLU A 429 9.53 1.56 12.01
N ARG A 430 8.81 1.68 13.13
CA ARG A 430 8.14 0.56 13.80
C ARG A 430 6.88 0.15 13.04
N CYS A 431 6.59 -1.14 13.09
CA CYS A 431 5.32 -1.70 12.65
C CYS A 431 4.24 -1.36 13.67
N GLU A 432 3.14 -0.77 13.22
CA GLU A 432 1.93 -0.50 13.98
C GLU A 432 0.85 -1.52 13.59
N ASP A 433 0.35 -2.28 14.57
CA ASP A 433 -0.80 -3.17 14.38
C ASP A 433 -2.11 -2.37 14.50
N ILE A 434 -2.85 -2.32 13.40
CA ILE A 434 -4.14 -1.65 13.25
C ILE A 434 -5.31 -2.63 13.06
N THR A 435 -5.13 -3.92 13.38
CA THR A 435 -6.18 -4.97 13.26
C THR A 435 -7.47 -4.58 13.99
N HIS A 436 -7.33 -3.97 15.16
CA HIS A 436 -8.44 -3.48 15.98
C HIS A 436 -9.30 -2.39 15.32
N ASN A 437 -8.82 -1.77 14.24
CA ASN A 437 -9.60 -0.82 13.43
C ASN A 437 -10.49 -1.54 12.41
N TYR A 438 -10.18 -2.79 12.05
CA TYR A 438 -10.89 -3.55 11.02
C TYR A 438 -11.82 -4.63 11.59
N LYS A 439 -11.47 -5.23 12.73
CA LYS A 439 -12.28 -6.27 13.37
C LYS A 439 -12.26 -6.17 14.89
N TYR A 440 -13.31 -6.68 15.51
CA TYR A 440 -13.37 -6.86 16.97
C TYR A 440 -12.50 -8.06 17.40
N PRO A 441 -12.07 -8.12 18.68
CA PRO A 441 -11.29 -9.26 19.17
C PRO A 441 -12.04 -10.59 18.99
N GLU A 442 -11.32 -11.60 18.56
CA GLU A 442 -11.87 -12.94 18.31
C GLU A 442 -12.46 -13.54 19.59
N GLY A 443 -13.64 -14.16 19.47
CA GLY A 443 -14.42 -14.72 20.57
C GLY A 443 -15.25 -13.70 21.35
N SER A 444 -15.13 -12.39 21.08
CA SER A 444 -15.90 -11.34 21.76
C SER A 444 -17.39 -11.37 21.39
N LEU A 445 -18.23 -10.74 22.22
CA LEU A 445 -19.66 -10.60 21.91
C LEU A 445 -19.87 -9.71 20.68
N GLN A 446 -19.09 -8.64 20.55
CA GLN A 446 -19.16 -7.69 19.45
C GLN A 446 -18.83 -8.35 18.11
N GLU A 447 -17.78 -9.19 18.07
CA GLU A 447 -17.45 -9.96 16.86
C GLU A 447 -18.64 -10.83 16.44
N LYS A 448 -19.22 -11.59 17.37
CA LYS A 448 -20.38 -12.46 17.08
C LYS A 448 -21.57 -11.67 16.55
N GLU A 449 -21.89 -10.54 17.17
CA GLU A 449 -22.99 -9.66 16.75
C GLU A 449 -22.78 -9.12 15.33
N VAL A 450 -21.56 -8.67 15.02
CA VAL A 450 -21.18 -8.15 13.69
C VAL A 450 -21.21 -9.25 12.63
N LEU A 451 -20.66 -10.44 12.91
CA LEU A 451 -20.70 -11.57 12.00
C LEU A 451 -22.14 -12.03 11.76
N ASP A 452 -22.96 -12.19 12.81
CA ASP A 452 -24.37 -12.58 12.69
C ASP A 452 -25.19 -11.55 11.90
N LYS A 453 -24.87 -10.26 12.06
CA LYS A 453 -25.44 -9.17 11.27
C LYS A 453 -25.08 -9.34 9.79
N ALA A 454 -23.81 -9.54 9.46
CA ALA A 454 -23.35 -9.73 8.09
C ALA A 454 -23.93 -11.00 7.45
N TYR A 455 -23.90 -12.15 8.13
CA TYR A 455 -24.48 -13.40 7.64
C TYR A 455 -25.97 -13.29 7.32
N ARG A 456 -26.76 -12.65 8.20
CA ARG A 456 -28.19 -12.43 7.95
C ARG A 456 -28.43 -11.59 6.70
N LYS A 457 -27.59 -10.57 6.46
CA LYS A 457 -27.70 -9.70 5.27
C LYS A 457 -27.34 -10.47 4.00
N ILE A 458 -26.22 -11.21 3.99
CA ILE A 458 -25.78 -12.03 2.84
C ILE A 458 -26.86 -13.04 2.46
N LYS A 459 -27.39 -13.80 3.43
CA LYS A 459 -28.46 -14.77 3.19
C LYS A 459 -29.72 -14.14 2.60
N LYS A 460 -30.09 -12.94 3.05
CA LYS A 460 -31.24 -12.20 2.52
C LYS A 460 -31.03 -11.84 1.04
N LEU A 461 -29.85 -11.33 0.67
CA LEU A 461 -29.49 -10.97 -0.69
C LEU A 461 -29.56 -12.18 -1.66
N GLU A 462 -29.05 -13.33 -1.22
CA GLU A 462 -29.12 -14.60 -1.96
C GLU A 462 -30.58 -15.01 -2.22
N THR A 463 -31.45 -14.95 -1.21
CA THR A 463 -32.88 -15.28 -1.38
C THR A 463 -33.66 -14.32 -2.28
N THR A 464 -33.25 -13.05 -2.39
CA THR A 464 -33.90 -12.09 -3.31
C THR A 464 -33.40 -12.17 -4.75
N SER A 465 -32.21 -12.74 -4.97
CA SER A 465 -31.60 -12.84 -6.31
C SER A 465 -31.81 -14.21 -6.98
N SER A 466 -32.28 -15.22 -6.24
CA SER A 466 -32.54 -16.57 -6.73
C SER A 466 -34.05 -16.82 -6.92
N ARG A 467 -34.53 -16.60 -8.16
CA ARG A 467 -35.77 -17.21 -8.68
C ARG A 467 -35.48 -18.47 -9.51
N SER A 468 -34.34 -19.11 -9.23
CA SER A 468 -33.92 -20.40 -9.77
C SER A 468 -33.49 -21.29 -8.62
N GLU A 469 -34.22 -22.38 -8.43
CA GLU A 469 -33.86 -23.48 -7.53
C GLU A 469 -32.49 -24.03 -7.94
N THR A 470 -31.46 -23.62 -7.22
CA THR A 470 -30.18 -24.30 -7.19
C THR A 470 -29.79 -24.44 -5.74
N GLN A 471 -29.51 -25.68 -5.36
CA GLN A 471 -29.48 -26.18 -4.01
C GLN A 471 -28.61 -25.30 -3.11
N SER A 472 -29.26 -24.73 -2.09
CA SER A 472 -28.62 -24.22 -0.89
C SER A 472 -27.56 -25.24 -0.45
N SER A 473 -26.28 -24.84 -0.47
CA SER A 473 -25.28 -25.48 0.38
C SER A 473 -25.68 -25.17 1.83
N SER A 474 -26.57 -26.00 2.35
CA SER A 474 -26.68 -26.17 3.79
C SER A 474 -25.25 -26.45 4.26
N ILE A 475 -24.73 -25.62 5.16
CA ILE A 475 -23.62 -26.00 6.04
C ILE A 475 -23.90 -27.46 6.40
N PRO A 476 -23.02 -28.43 6.08
CA PRO A 476 -23.12 -29.71 6.73
C PRO A 476 -23.05 -29.35 8.20
N THR A 477 -24.15 -29.50 8.92
CA THR A 477 -24.12 -29.59 10.37
C THR A 477 -23.14 -30.72 10.59
N ALA A 478 -21.87 -30.37 10.83
CA ALA A 478 -20.84 -31.35 11.09
C ALA A 478 -21.44 -32.16 12.22
N LEU A 479 -21.75 -33.43 11.94
CA LEU A 479 -22.04 -34.37 13.00
C LEU A 479 -20.92 -34.12 14.00
N GLU A 480 -21.27 -33.66 15.20
CA GLU A 480 -20.36 -33.51 16.33
C GLU A 480 -19.87 -34.92 16.69
N GLU A 481 -19.09 -35.54 15.81
CA GLU A 481 -18.28 -36.67 16.17
C GLU A 481 -17.24 -36.13 17.17
N PRO A 482 -17.11 -36.77 18.34
CA PRO A 482 -16.09 -36.36 19.29
C PRO A 482 -14.74 -36.41 18.57
N VAL A 483 -13.97 -35.32 18.67
CA VAL A 483 -12.61 -35.22 18.11
C VAL A 483 -11.76 -36.31 18.77
N ASN A 484 -11.63 -37.44 18.08
CA ASN A 484 -11.03 -38.66 18.62
C ASN A 484 -9.50 -38.59 18.63
N LEU A 485 -8.92 -37.87 17.66
CA LEU A 485 -7.49 -37.59 17.59
C LEU A 485 -7.27 -36.08 17.49
N PHE A 486 -6.15 -35.61 18.00
CA PHE A 486 -5.72 -34.21 17.90
C PHE A 486 -4.31 -34.17 17.32
N ILE A 487 -4.06 -33.22 16.40
CA ILE A 487 -2.74 -32.98 15.83
C ILE A 487 -2.37 -31.50 15.98
N HIS A 488 -1.13 -31.25 16.38
CA HIS A 488 -0.54 -29.94 16.46
C HIS A 488 0.83 -29.95 15.79
N LEU A 489 1.04 -29.02 14.86
CA LEU A 489 2.30 -28.80 14.17
C LEU A 489 2.89 -27.49 14.66
N GLN A 490 4.18 -27.49 15.01
CA GLN A 490 4.89 -26.29 15.45
C GLN A 490 6.28 -26.20 14.81
N SER A 491 6.62 -25.02 14.34
CA SER A 491 7.92 -24.63 13.80
C SER A 491 8.28 -23.21 14.23
N LYS A 492 9.51 -22.79 13.95
CA LYS A 492 9.88 -21.37 14.09
C LYS A 492 9.24 -20.58 12.96
N SER A 493 8.54 -19.50 13.30
CA SER A 493 7.86 -18.62 12.33
C SER A 493 8.81 -18.01 11.30
N SER A 494 10.09 -17.85 11.65
CA SER A 494 11.14 -17.41 10.75
C SER A 494 12.46 -18.14 10.97
N LEU A 495 13.20 -18.39 9.90
CA LEU A 495 14.54 -18.99 9.93
C LEU A 495 15.51 -18.18 9.08
N LEU A 496 16.79 -18.17 9.45
CA LEU A 496 17.81 -17.57 8.58
C LEU A 496 18.09 -18.50 7.39
N LEU A 497 18.29 -17.92 6.22
CA LEU A 497 18.69 -18.67 5.03
C LEU A 497 19.95 -19.52 5.31
N GLY A 498 19.88 -20.81 5.00
CA GLY A 498 20.95 -21.77 5.23
C GLY A 498 20.83 -22.61 6.50
N GLN A 499 19.80 -22.39 7.33
CA GLN A 499 19.49 -23.25 8.49
C GLN A 499 18.57 -24.41 8.09
N ASP A 500 18.59 -25.52 8.82
CA ASP A 500 17.59 -26.58 8.65
C ASP A 500 16.28 -26.23 9.39
N ILE A 501 15.15 -26.73 8.90
CA ILE A 501 13.83 -26.53 9.52
C ILE A 501 13.60 -27.64 10.54
N LEU A 502 13.24 -27.29 11.77
CA LEU A 502 12.82 -28.24 12.80
C LEU A 502 11.31 -28.18 12.98
N LEU A 503 10.64 -29.30 12.71
CA LEU A 503 9.20 -29.49 12.90
C LEU A 503 8.96 -30.29 14.18
N SER A 504 8.10 -29.78 15.06
CA SER A 504 7.60 -30.49 16.24
C SER A 504 6.13 -30.83 16.03
N ILE A 505 5.81 -32.12 16.03
CA ILE A 505 4.47 -32.62 15.76
C ILE A 505 3.99 -33.37 17.00
N ALA A 506 2.91 -32.89 17.61
CA ALA A 506 2.26 -33.56 18.73
C ALA A 506 0.95 -34.18 18.24
N VAL A 507 0.78 -35.48 18.49
CA VAL A 507 -0.44 -36.23 18.18
C VAL A 507 -1.00 -36.82 19.47
N PHE A 508 -2.28 -36.62 19.73
CA PHE A 508 -2.95 -37.14 20.93
C PHE A 508 -4.18 -37.97 20.56
N ASN A 509 -4.42 -39.07 21.29
CA ASN A 509 -5.58 -39.93 21.10
C ASN A 509 -6.59 -39.84 22.27
N HIS A 510 -7.72 -39.17 22.04
CA HIS A 510 -8.84 -39.02 22.98
C HIS A 510 -9.93 -40.10 22.83
N SER A 511 -9.80 -41.03 21.87
CA SER A 511 -10.89 -41.94 21.49
C SER A 511 -11.27 -43.01 22.51
N GLY A 512 -10.50 -43.16 23.60
CA GLY A 512 -10.69 -44.26 24.56
C GLY A 512 -10.26 -45.65 24.03
N LYS A 513 -9.76 -45.75 22.80
CA LYS A 513 -9.33 -46.99 22.15
C LYS A 513 -7.96 -46.82 21.49
N GLU A 514 -7.31 -47.93 21.19
CA GLU A 514 -6.09 -47.94 20.37
C GLU A 514 -6.42 -47.59 18.92
N LYS A 515 -5.54 -46.83 18.26
CA LYS A 515 -5.71 -46.36 16.89
C LYS A 515 -4.44 -46.57 16.06
N ALA A 516 -4.58 -47.24 14.92
CA ALA A 516 -3.53 -47.30 13.90
C ALA A 516 -3.56 -46.00 13.10
N THR A 517 -2.43 -45.30 13.03
CA THR A 517 -2.36 -43.98 12.41
C THR A 517 -1.29 -43.89 11.34
N HIS A 518 -1.62 -43.14 10.29
CA HIS A 518 -0.72 -42.77 9.20
C HIS A 518 -0.58 -41.25 9.16
N LEU A 519 0.63 -40.77 9.42
CA LEU A 519 0.99 -39.36 9.43
C LEU A 519 1.83 -39.03 8.20
N VAL A 520 1.40 -38.05 7.41
CA VAL A 520 2.13 -37.48 6.28
C VAL A 520 2.55 -36.06 6.64
N VAL A 521 3.83 -35.75 6.52
CA VAL A 521 4.39 -34.43 6.78
C VAL A 521 5.00 -33.89 5.50
N GLY A 522 4.67 -32.65 5.14
CA GLY A 522 5.09 -32.03 3.89
C GLY A 522 5.67 -30.62 4.09
N ALA A 523 6.55 -30.23 3.18
CA ALA A 523 7.02 -28.86 3.03
C ALA A 523 6.95 -28.43 1.55
N GLN A 524 6.29 -27.31 1.29
CA GLN A 524 6.13 -26.75 -0.06
C GLN A 524 6.49 -25.27 -0.06
N SER A 525 7.12 -24.80 -1.14
CA SER A 525 7.43 -23.38 -1.33
C SER A 525 6.24 -22.64 -1.92
N LEU A 526 6.05 -21.39 -1.51
CA LEU A 526 4.91 -20.58 -1.90
C LEU A 526 5.33 -19.29 -2.61
N HIS A 527 4.51 -18.86 -3.56
CA HIS A 527 4.38 -17.46 -3.90
C HIS A 527 3.65 -16.70 -2.77
N TYR A 528 3.81 -15.38 -2.68
CA TYR A 528 3.15 -14.58 -1.64
C TYR A 528 1.62 -14.68 -1.64
N ASN A 529 1.03 -14.93 -2.81
CA ASN A 529 -0.41 -15.11 -2.98
C ASN A 529 -0.90 -16.51 -2.52
N GLY A 530 -0.05 -17.31 -1.88
CA GLY A 530 -0.40 -18.64 -1.37
C GLY A 530 -0.35 -19.77 -2.40
N VAL A 531 -0.06 -19.47 -3.68
CA VAL A 531 0.05 -20.49 -4.73
C VAL A 531 1.35 -21.30 -4.52
N PRO A 532 1.27 -22.64 -4.48
CA PRO A 532 2.44 -23.49 -4.34
C PRO A 532 3.29 -23.45 -5.61
N ILE A 533 4.61 -23.41 -5.42
CA ILE A 533 5.60 -23.49 -6.49
C ILE A 533 5.98 -24.96 -6.72
N THR A 534 6.39 -25.65 -5.66
CA THR A 534 6.79 -27.05 -5.70
C THR A 534 6.74 -27.69 -4.31
N GLN A 535 6.55 -29.00 -4.26
CA GLN A 535 6.72 -29.79 -3.05
C GLN A 535 8.21 -30.10 -2.87
N LEU A 536 8.80 -29.55 -1.81
CA LEU A 536 10.25 -29.61 -1.59
C LEU A 536 10.67 -30.86 -0.82
N TRP A 537 9.78 -31.35 0.04
CA TRP A 537 10.06 -32.44 0.95
C TRP A 537 8.77 -33.08 1.46
N LYS A 538 8.83 -34.40 1.72
CA LYS A 538 7.76 -35.22 2.27
C LYS A 538 8.36 -36.35 3.10
N GLU A 539 7.73 -36.70 4.21
CA GLU A 539 8.02 -37.91 4.99
C GLU A 539 6.74 -38.50 5.57
N GLU A 540 6.72 -39.83 5.74
CA GLU A 540 5.56 -40.58 6.21
C GLU A 540 5.91 -41.43 7.44
N PHE A 541 4.98 -41.47 8.40
CA PHE A 541 5.14 -42.22 9.64
C PHE A 541 3.90 -43.09 9.87
N HIS A 542 4.15 -44.33 10.28
CA HIS A 542 3.11 -45.29 10.66
C HIS A 542 3.36 -45.69 12.11
N PHE A 543 2.38 -45.46 12.96
CA PHE A 543 2.46 -45.83 14.37
C PHE A 543 1.08 -46.06 14.98
N ILE A 544 1.08 -46.79 16.07
CA ILE A 544 -0.11 -47.12 16.85
C ILE A 544 -0.14 -46.20 18.07
N LEU A 545 -1.26 -45.49 18.28
CA LEU A 545 -1.51 -44.67 19.45
C LEU A 545 -2.45 -45.38 20.41
N LYS A 546 -2.00 -45.66 21.63
CA LYS A 546 -2.87 -46.20 22.67
C LYS A 546 -3.88 -45.14 23.14
N SER A 547 -4.90 -45.60 23.85
CA SER A 547 -5.90 -44.72 24.45
C SER A 547 -5.24 -43.71 25.39
N ASN A 548 -5.56 -42.42 25.23
CA ASN A 548 -5.02 -41.30 26.00
C ASN A 548 -3.50 -41.14 25.92
N GLU A 549 -2.86 -41.71 24.89
CA GLU A 549 -1.43 -41.53 24.62
C GLU A 549 -1.19 -40.27 23.79
N ALA A 550 -0.06 -39.61 24.06
CA ALA A 550 0.49 -38.52 23.28
C ALA A 550 1.81 -39.00 22.64
N ASN A 551 1.96 -38.81 21.33
CA ASN A 551 3.21 -39.03 20.62
C ASN A 551 3.77 -37.69 20.13
N ASN A 552 5.05 -37.42 20.41
CA ASN A 552 5.74 -36.21 19.99
C ASN A 552 6.87 -36.57 19.03
N LEU A 553 6.77 -36.11 17.79
CA LEU A 553 7.74 -36.36 16.73
C LEU A 553 8.52 -35.08 16.46
N GLN A 554 9.83 -35.22 16.25
CA GLN A 554 10.69 -34.16 15.76
C GLN A 554 11.28 -34.56 14.41
N VAL A 555 11.06 -33.71 13.41
CA VAL A 555 11.51 -33.96 12.04
C VAL A 555 12.32 -32.78 11.54
N PHE A 556 13.41 -33.06 10.83
CA PHE A 556 14.29 -32.04 10.26
C PHE A 556 14.15 -32.02 8.74
N VAL A 557 13.93 -30.83 8.17
CA VAL A 557 14.00 -30.60 6.72
C VAL A 557 15.33 -29.92 6.42
N PRO A 558 16.30 -30.63 5.81
CA PRO A 558 17.62 -30.06 5.55
C PRO A 558 17.57 -28.92 4.53
N TYR A 559 18.40 -27.88 4.71
CA TYR A 559 18.52 -26.75 3.78
C TYR A 559 18.78 -27.20 2.33
N SER A 560 19.56 -28.27 2.16
CA SER A 560 19.87 -28.85 0.85
C SER A 560 18.63 -29.31 0.06
N ARG A 561 17.51 -29.60 0.75
CA ARG A 561 16.26 -30.03 0.10
C ARG A 561 15.48 -28.88 -0.51
N TYR A 562 15.58 -27.68 0.06
CA TYR A 562 14.73 -26.56 -0.37
C TYR A 562 15.48 -25.37 -0.97
N ARG A 563 16.80 -25.30 -0.83
CA ARG A 563 17.60 -24.12 -1.25
C ARG A 563 17.42 -23.68 -2.72
N ASN A 564 17.06 -24.58 -3.63
CA ASN A 564 17.03 -24.29 -5.06
C ASN A 564 15.71 -23.67 -5.52
N GLU A 565 14.61 -23.86 -4.78
CA GLU A 565 13.24 -23.59 -5.25
C GLU A 565 12.42 -22.85 -4.18
N LEU A 566 13.01 -21.84 -3.51
CA LEU A 566 12.32 -21.06 -2.47
C LEU A 566 11.34 -20.00 -3.01
N GLY A 567 11.38 -19.70 -4.31
CA GLY A 567 10.65 -18.57 -4.90
C GLY A 567 11.20 -17.21 -4.46
N GLU A 568 10.61 -16.12 -4.97
CA GLU A 568 11.09 -14.74 -4.70
C GLU A 568 10.78 -14.26 -3.27
N ASN A 569 9.70 -14.76 -2.68
CA ASN A 569 9.22 -14.33 -1.37
C ASN A 569 9.79 -15.18 -0.21
N HIS A 570 10.46 -16.30 -0.51
CA HIS A 570 11.06 -17.20 0.47
C HIS A 570 10.07 -17.70 1.55
N LEU A 571 8.84 -18.00 1.12
CA LEU A 571 7.77 -18.49 1.98
C LEU A 571 7.63 -20.00 1.84
N LEU A 572 7.42 -20.69 2.96
CA LEU A 572 7.18 -22.12 2.99
C LEU A 572 5.88 -22.41 3.74
N ARG A 573 5.11 -23.38 3.23
CA ARG A 573 3.99 -23.98 3.94
C ARG A 573 4.38 -25.38 4.40
N LEU A 574 4.17 -25.62 5.68
CA LEU A 574 4.41 -26.87 6.36
C LEU A 574 3.05 -27.50 6.65
N THR A 575 2.87 -28.77 6.31
CA THR A 575 1.61 -29.49 6.50
C THR A 575 1.85 -30.78 7.25
N ALA A 576 0.89 -31.16 8.09
CA ALA A 576 0.87 -32.44 8.78
C ALA A 576 -0.56 -33.01 8.71
N MET A 577 -0.68 -34.20 8.13
CA MET A 577 -1.96 -34.87 7.89
C MET A 577 -1.97 -36.23 8.57
N LEU A 578 -2.92 -36.45 9.45
CA LEU A 578 -3.05 -37.69 10.21
C LEU A 578 -4.35 -38.39 9.83
N ARG A 579 -4.19 -39.65 9.46
CA ARG A 579 -5.28 -40.55 9.07
C ARG A 579 -5.43 -41.64 10.10
N ASP A 580 -6.68 -41.92 10.42
CA ASP A 580 -7.13 -43.11 11.16
C ASP A 580 -7.90 -43.98 10.16
N GLU A 581 -7.51 -45.24 10.01
CA GLU A 581 -8.17 -46.16 9.05
C GLU A 581 -9.67 -46.32 9.33
N ASP A 582 -10.10 -46.13 10.58
CA ASP A 582 -11.50 -46.27 10.98
C ASP A 582 -12.32 -44.97 10.85
N SER A 583 -11.68 -43.82 10.56
CA SER A 583 -12.35 -42.51 10.63
C SER A 583 -12.82 -42.00 9.27
N PHE A 584 -13.99 -41.34 9.27
CA PHE A 584 -14.44 -40.59 8.10
C PHE A 584 -13.57 -39.35 7.86
N TYR A 585 -13.08 -38.69 8.91
CA TYR A 585 -12.33 -37.45 8.84
C TYR A 585 -10.82 -37.66 8.70
N ILE A 586 -10.13 -36.64 8.19
CA ILE A 586 -8.66 -36.55 8.18
C ILE A 586 -8.27 -35.39 9.08
N TYR A 587 -7.32 -35.60 9.99
CA TYR A 587 -6.85 -34.55 10.89
C TYR A 587 -5.72 -33.75 10.22
N PHE A 588 -5.80 -32.43 10.26
CA PHE A 588 -4.90 -31.55 9.50
C PHE A 588 -4.37 -30.40 10.37
N ALA A 589 -3.07 -30.16 10.26
CA ALA A 589 -2.42 -28.97 10.79
C ALA A 589 -1.50 -28.36 9.72
N GLN A 590 -1.40 -27.03 9.71
CA GLN A 590 -0.50 -26.31 8.81
C GLN A 590 0.12 -25.11 9.50
N GLU A 591 1.32 -24.76 9.06
CA GLU A 591 1.99 -23.52 9.43
C GLU A 591 2.67 -22.89 8.21
N GLU A 592 2.79 -21.57 8.21
CA GLU A 592 3.56 -20.83 7.21
C GLU A 592 4.76 -20.15 7.87
N ILE A 593 5.94 -20.34 7.28
CA ILE A 593 7.19 -19.78 7.79
C ILE A 593 7.89 -18.95 6.72
N SER A 594 8.66 -17.97 7.18
CA SER A 594 9.47 -17.10 6.32
C SER A 594 10.96 -17.44 6.43
N ILE A 595 11.62 -17.66 5.30
CA ILE A 595 13.09 -17.78 5.26
C ILE A 595 13.69 -16.38 5.04
N CYS A 596 14.37 -15.88 6.06
CA CYS A 596 14.91 -14.53 6.13
C CYS A 596 16.31 -14.46 5.52
N HIS A 597 16.54 -13.41 4.75
CA HIS A 597 17.89 -13.04 4.32
C HIS A 597 18.74 -12.53 5.49
N PRO A 598 20.08 -12.60 5.37
CA PRO A 598 20.97 -11.95 6.33
C PRO A 598 20.71 -10.44 6.35
N LEU A 599 20.84 -9.78 7.49
CA LEU A 599 20.67 -8.33 7.55
C LEU A 599 21.97 -7.63 7.11
N LEU A 600 21.86 -6.57 6.31
CA LEU A 600 22.93 -5.58 6.18
C LEU A 600 22.86 -4.64 7.38
N THR A 601 23.85 -4.68 8.25
CA THR A 601 23.92 -3.78 9.40
C THR A 601 24.53 -2.45 8.95
N ILE A 602 23.78 -1.36 9.11
CA ILE A 602 24.25 0.00 8.87
C ILE A 602 24.59 0.64 10.23
N GLU A 603 25.78 1.22 10.33
CA GLU A 603 26.25 1.91 11.53
C GLU A 603 26.68 3.33 11.13
N PHE A 604 26.13 4.32 11.84
CA PHE A 604 26.53 5.71 11.72
C PHE A 604 27.44 6.09 12.89
N PRO A 605 28.28 7.12 12.72
CA PRO A 605 28.88 7.82 13.86
C PRO A 605 27.79 8.37 14.79
N GLU A 606 28.08 8.48 16.08
CA GLU A 606 27.11 8.95 17.09
C GLU A 606 26.59 10.37 16.81
N ASN A 607 27.47 11.25 16.31
CA ASN A 607 27.15 12.63 16.01
C ASN A 607 27.42 12.90 14.54
N MET A 608 26.41 13.42 13.84
CA MET A 608 26.50 13.80 12.45
C MET A 608 26.01 15.24 12.29
N VAL A 609 26.80 16.07 11.61
CA VAL A 609 26.50 17.49 11.39
C VAL A 609 26.44 17.77 9.90
N GLN A 610 25.49 18.63 9.52
CA GLN A 610 25.34 19.09 8.15
C GLN A 610 26.65 19.70 7.63
N TYR A 611 26.96 19.43 6.37
CA TYR A 611 28.18 19.86 5.67
C TYR A 611 29.51 19.32 6.22
N GLN A 612 29.51 18.48 7.26
CA GLN A 612 30.72 17.81 7.75
C GLN A 612 30.88 16.42 7.12
N PRO A 613 32.06 16.10 6.53
CA PRO A 613 32.34 14.77 6.03
C PRO A 613 32.22 13.70 7.13
N SER A 614 31.55 12.60 6.81
CA SER A 614 31.30 11.48 7.71
C SER A 614 31.42 10.15 6.96
N THR A 615 31.49 9.03 7.69
CA THR A 615 31.54 7.70 7.09
C THR A 615 30.61 6.76 7.85
N ALA A 616 29.60 6.23 7.16
CA ALA A 616 28.81 5.11 7.69
C ALA A 616 29.49 3.78 7.35
N LYS A 617 29.25 2.76 8.16
CA LYS A 617 29.79 1.42 7.96
C LYS A 617 28.64 0.46 7.65
N ILE A 618 28.79 -0.28 6.56
CA ILE A 618 27.86 -1.34 6.18
C ILE A 618 28.56 -2.69 6.40
N SER A 619 27.92 -3.58 7.16
CA SER A 619 28.43 -4.93 7.43
C SER A 619 27.49 -5.98 6.83
N LEU A 620 28.06 -6.97 6.14
CA LEU A 620 27.36 -8.12 5.56
C LEU A 620 27.90 -9.40 6.17
N LEU A 621 27.03 -10.15 6.87
CA LEU A 621 27.32 -11.53 7.31
C LEU A 621 26.86 -12.50 6.22
N ASN A 622 27.74 -13.40 5.77
CA ASN A 622 27.36 -14.52 4.91
C ASN A 622 26.82 -15.67 5.78
N PRO A 623 25.51 -15.98 5.75
CA PRO A 623 24.93 -17.05 6.54
C PRO A 623 25.12 -18.43 5.89
N LEU A 624 25.56 -18.50 4.64
CA LEU A 624 25.70 -19.75 3.90
C LEU A 624 27.02 -20.46 4.19
N THR A 625 27.07 -21.74 3.86
CA THR A 625 28.28 -22.56 3.86
C THR A 625 29.10 -22.42 2.57
N GLU A 626 28.61 -21.63 1.61
CA GLU A 626 29.24 -21.33 0.33
C GLU A 626 29.51 -19.82 0.19
N PRO A 627 30.48 -19.39 -0.64
CA PRO A 627 30.79 -17.97 -0.81
C PRO A 627 29.66 -17.22 -1.53
N LEU A 628 29.43 -15.97 -1.12
CA LEU A 628 28.56 -15.05 -1.87
C LEU A 628 29.38 -14.38 -2.96
N GLU A 629 29.09 -14.66 -4.22
CA GLU A 629 29.89 -14.21 -5.35
C GLU A 629 29.34 -12.94 -6.01
N LYS A 630 30.25 -12.10 -6.52
CA LYS A 630 29.93 -10.87 -7.25
C LYS A 630 29.02 -9.93 -6.45
N CYS A 631 29.28 -9.81 -5.15
CA CYS A 631 28.55 -8.93 -4.25
C CYS A 631 28.71 -7.47 -4.66
N VAL A 632 27.58 -6.80 -4.85
CA VAL A 632 27.49 -5.37 -5.18
C VAL A 632 26.51 -4.72 -4.23
N ILE A 633 26.95 -3.67 -3.53
CA ILE A 633 26.09 -2.84 -2.68
C ILE A 633 25.82 -1.52 -3.38
N MET A 634 24.55 -1.19 -3.52
CA MET A 634 24.09 0.14 -3.92
C MET A 634 23.55 0.88 -2.70
N VAL A 635 23.95 2.13 -2.52
CA VAL A 635 23.49 2.98 -1.42
C VAL A 635 22.84 4.25 -1.95
N ALA A 636 21.78 4.68 -1.27
CA ALA A 636 21.01 5.88 -1.58
C ALA A 636 20.52 6.51 -0.26
N GLY A 637 20.29 7.82 -0.27
CA GLY A 637 19.70 8.51 0.89
C GLY A 637 19.60 10.00 0.62
N ARG A 638 18.39 10.56 0.66
CA ARG A 638 18.16 12.00 0.47
C ARG A 638 18.93 12.79 1.52
N GLY A 639 19.57 13.87 1.08
CA GLY A 639 20.42 14.69 1.94
C GLY A 639 21.72 14.00 2.41
N LEU A 640 21.99 12.74 2.05
CA LEU A 640 23.19 11.99 2.44
C LEU A 640 24.05 11.59 1.24
N ILE A 641 23.43 10.95 0.23
CA ILE A 641 24.10 10.43 -0.96
C ILE A 641 23.52 11.13 -2.19
N TYR A 642 24.38 11.75 -3.00
CA TYR A 642 23.96 12.28 -4.29
C TYR A 642 23.55 11.14 -5.22
N ARG A 643 22.26 11.10 -5.60
CA ARG A 643 21.64 10.03 -6.39
C ARG A 643 21.85 8.66 -5.73
N GLN A 644 22.70 7.82 -6.32
CA GLN A 644 23.03 6.50 -5.83
C GLN A 644 24.53 6.25 -6.03
N ARG A 645 25.13 5.46 -5.13
CA ARG A 645 26.52 5.01 -5.26
C ARG A 645 26.59 3.49 -5.27
N LYS A 646 27.48 2.95 -6.09
CA LYS A 646 27.65 1.50 -6.30
C LYS A 646 29.05 1.07 -5.87
N TYR A 647 29.11 0.06 -5.01
CA TYR A 647 30.34 -0.51 -4.45
C TYR A 647 30.43 -1.98 -4.81
N ARG A 648 31.59 -2.43 -5.31
CA ARG A 648 31.87 -3.83 -5.63
C ARG A 648 32.65 -4.46 -4.48
N LEU A 649 32.09 -5.46 -3.83
CA LEU A 649 32.72 -6.18 -2.72
C LEU A 649 33.47 -7.44 -3.17
N GLY A 650 33.20 -7.95 -4.38
CA GLY A 650 33.77 -9.21 -4.83
C GLY A 650 33.07 -10.41 -4.17
N SER A 651 33.84 -11.36 -3.65
CA SER A 651 33.29 -12.57 -3.02
C SER A 651 33.41 -12.50 -1.49
N VAL A 652 32.32 -12.81 -0.78
CA VAL A 652 32.30 -12.89 0.69
C VAL A 652 32.35 -14.35 1.11
N GLN A 653 33.35 -14.72 1.91
CA GLN A 653 33.61 -16.12 2.29
C GLN A 653 32.50 -16.70 3.18
N PRO A 654 32.32 -18.04 3.20
CA PRO A 654 31.35 -18.71 4.07
C PRO A 654 31.47 -18.28 5.53
N LYS A 655 30.33 -18.03 6.19
CA LYS A 655 30.26 -17.67 7.63
C LYS A 655 31.12 -16.46 8.05
N SER A 656 31.55 -15.63 7.10
CA SER A 656 32.40 -14.46 7.35
C SER A 656 31.61 -13.15 7.30
N ILE A 657 32.16 -12.11 7.91
CA ILE A 657 31.61 -10.75 7.89
C ILE A 657 32.49 -9.87 7.01
N GLN A 658 31.89 -9.24 6.01
CA GLN A 658 32.56 -8.22 5.19
C GLN A 658 32.05 -6.84 5.59
N GLN A 659 32.98 -5.89 5.77
CA GLN A 659 32.67 -4.51 6.14
C GLN A 659 33.03 -3.56 5.00
N LEU A 660 32.22 -2.52 4.84
CA LEU A 660 32.34 -1.51 3.79
C LEU A 660 32.13 -0.11 4.36
N PRO A 661 33.16 0.76 4.36
CA PRO A 661 33.01 2.16 4.69
C PRO A 661 32.35 2.93 3.54
N ILE A 662 31.37 3.76 3.86
CA ILE A 662 30.62 4.61 2.94
C ILE A 662 30.85 6.08 3.34
N PRO A 663 31.79 6.77 2.69
CA PRO A 663 32.05 8.19 2.98
C PRO A 663 31.00 9.08 2.31
N PHE A 664 30.48 10.08 3.03
CA PHE A 664 29.55 11.08 2.48
C PHE A 664 29.55 12.36 3.30
N THR A 665 28.90 13.41 2.78
CA THR A 665 28.74 14.70 3.46
C THR A 665 27.26 15.03 3.48
N PRO A 666 26.59 15.04 4.65
CA PRO A 666 25.18 15.40 4.73
C PRO A 666 24.94 16.81 4.22
N THR A 667 23.95 17.02 3.37
CA THR A 667 23.60 18.34 2.83
C THR A 667 22.36 18.94 3.47
N GLN A 668 21.61 18.17 4.25
CA GLN A 668 20.38 18.58 4.90
C GLN A 668 20.34 18.07 6.35
N ALA A 669 19.92 18.92 7.28
CA ALA A 669 19.71 18.60 8.69
C ALA A 669 18.38 17.86 8.94
N GLY A 670 18.18 17.28 10.12
CA GLY A 670 17.01 16.52 10.52
C GLY A 670 17.13 15.01 10.25
N PRO A 671 16.03 14.25 10.40
CA PRO A 671 16.03 12.81 10.19
C PRO A 671 16.31 12.45 8.73
N ARG A 672 17.34 11.63 8.50
CA ARG A 672 17.76 11.18 7.17
C ARG A 672 17.93 9.67 7.16
N ARG A 673 17.45 9.05 6.08
CA ARG A 673 17.52 7.60 5.88
C ARG A 673 18.61 7.25 4.87
N LEU A 674 19.50 6.33 5.24
CA LEU A 674 20.39 5.65 4.30
C LEU A 674 19.83 4.27 4.00
N THR A 675 19.60 3.98 2.73
CA THR A 675 19.15 2.69 2.22
C THR A 675 20.30 2.00 1.51
N ALA A 676 20.50 0.73 1.80
CA ALA A 676 21.47 -0.14 1.19
C ALA A 676 20.78 -1.33 0.51
N HIS A 677 21.21 -1.64 -0.70
CA HIS A 677 20.70 -2.74 -1.50
C HIS A 677 21.86 -3.61 -1.97
N LEU A 678 21.87 -4.87 -1.57
CA LEU A 678 22.84 -5.87 -2.01
C LEU A 678 22.25 -6.73 -3.13
N THR A 679 23.07 -6.97 -4.14
CA THR A 679 22.83 -8.00 -5.16
C THR A 679 24.07 -8.87 -5.28
N CYS A 680 23.91 -10.19 -5.25
CA CYS A 680 24.94 -11.17 -5.57
C CYS A 680 24.31 -12.36 -6.32
N LEU A 681 25.10 -13.39 -6.66
CA LEU A 681 24.57 -14.55 -7.39
C LEU A 681 23.63 -15.40 -6.53
N GLN A 682 23.97 -15.59 -5.25
CA GLN A 682 23.23 -16.45 -4.31
C GLN A 682 22.07 -15.72 -3.62
N LEU A 683 22.19 -14.40 -3.43
CA LEU A 683 21.19 -13.57 -2.77
C LEU A 683 20.79 -12.43 -3.71
N GLN A 684 19.50 -12.33 -3.99
CA GLN A 684 18.96 -11.21 -4.74
C GLN A 684 18.11 -10.34 -3.82
N ASN A 685 18.08 -9.04 -4.13
CA ASN A 685 17.11 -8.08 -3.59
C ASN A 685 17.15 -7.85 -2.07
N LEU A 686 18.31 -8.03 -1.46
CA LEU A 686 18.49 -7.82 -0.03
C LEU A 686 18.61 -6.32 0.25
N LYS A 687 17.65 -5.78 1.01
CA LYS A 687 17.55 -4.35 1.30
C LYS A 687 17.61 -4.12 2.80
N SER A 688 18.28 -3.06 3.20
CA SER A 688 18.35 -2.59 4.57
C SER A 688 18.34 -1.08 4.58
N TYR A 689 17.95 -0.49 5.70
CA TYR A 689 17.94 0.94 5.86
C TYR A 689 18.24 1.29 7.31
N LYS A 690 18.71 2.51 7.53
CA LYS A 690 18.82 3.08 8.86
C LYS A 690 18.65 4.58 8.81
N THR A 691 17.89 5.08 9.77
CA THR A 691 17.61 6.50 9.95
C THR A 691 18.55 7.05 11.03
N ILE A 692 19.08 8.26 10.79
CA ILE A 692 19.94 9.02 11.70
C ILE A 692 19.48 10.47 11.68
N ASP A 693 19.59 11.16 12.81
CA ASP A 693 19.31 12.59 12.88
C ASP A 693 20.59 13.38 12.60
N ILE A 694 20.52 14.33 11.67
CA ILE A 694 21.63 15.18 11.27
C ILE A 694 21.48 16.55 11.93
N ALA A 695 22.42 16.93 12.79
CA ALA A 695 22.42 18.26 13.39
C ALA A 695 22.66 19.35 12.33
N ALA A 696 21.96 20.48 12.45
CA ALA A 696 22.23 21.66 11.64
C ALA A 696 23.64 22.20 11.90
N ALA A 697 24.28 22.76 10.85
CA ALA A 697 25.62 23.32 10.91
C ALA A 697 25.69 24.66 11.66
#